data_AF-A0A0J6FAC7-F1
#
_entry.id   AF-A0A0J6FAC7-F1
#
_cell.length_a   1.000
_cell.length_b   1.000
_cell.length_c   1.000
_cell.angle_alpha   90.00
_cell.angle_beta   90.00
_cell.angle_gamma   90.00
#
_symmetry.space_group_name_H-M   'P 1'
#
loop_
_entity.id
_entity.type
_entity.pdbx_description
1 polymer ?
#
loop_
_entity_poly.entity_id
_entity_poly.type
_entity_poly.pdbx_seq_one_letter_code
_entity_poly.pdbx_strand_id
1 'polypeptide(L)'
;MFKDLFSGRKESPTKSPQSPPRAPSDNPPPSTEQIPLPGMRPLNFELPRVLGRPSALIIVDECIAHLKLLAAFADLRDTISQSDGLFGLYEADHFHIQTPEEQKTKITALVREKRWGVYVARAVSRFEKWFFTLPMDGPGECQGATTIDDVTSNPEYKNFPQWKNMVIWTMDVLPPLDVLMVWHAYMLNPRDYLEDCLRLGKMSVWTAGMPWEVVNSSIDSSSFDYRPGDGARERFESKTSCSWDNLHDSPYKIVACPACQTNLQVPWVQERPQLGSIKAPFENCTGYADRGFQIICARCYFKFDHERLRVVKFLNDMEKLANLKIPMPGTILSLKGVPQTPVRAKHSVLFPSKLILNCLQNKLRAALNFRENPGASVSDIRDLIEQALKSPRTRSTANGSISGQLTREEKIPVRRMMSRYWDNSSPFALDLIGAVIRQGVFIGKMDDIDWLHSPTLDFTMERIIKKYRRFFRILHSNTEVVAVPTLDVDLAWHTHQLSPQRYFTYSVTMTPGKFINHDDKIESSKLSDGFERTAKAYEAAYGEIYSQCTCWYCEAIRESNGSNGRFSSNRENAIALHDQPDIPSDPTKSPHISAHNSIDTRFRGSRDISLLDPTALKLQYAHQRATRRWEKRNKKKISLDTDNDTGAASRAYGAMAMVYGCPVFVPLYLPYGPDPSINCEMYSCNPLCIPIEEGEHADCVSGTCALDAVLGACEAGCDGGGCSSCGSGGCGGGGGGGGCGGGGGGC
;
A
#
# COMPACT_ATOMS: atom_id res chain seq x y z
N MET A 1 40.06 -69.89 12.35
CA MET A 1 40.01 -70.47 13.71
C MET A 1 38.56 -70.44 14.17
N PHE A 2 37.94 -71.63 14.18
CA PHE A 2 36.71 -72.09 14.88
C PHE A 2 35.45 -71.19 14.87
N LYS A 3 34.24 -71.65 14.53
CA LYS A 3 33.69 -72.94 14.09
C LYS A 3 32.20 -72.69 13.76
N ASP A 4 31.74 -73.23 12.63
CA ASP A 4 30.51 -73.99 12.44
C ASP A 4 29.38 -73.92 13.50
N LEU A 5 28.13 -73.77 13.04
CA LEU A 5 27.25 -74.94 12.89
C LEU A 5 25.99 -74.65 12.07
N PHE A 6 25.91 -75.43 10.99
CA PHE A 6 24.78 -75.64 10.08
C PHE A 6 23.61 -76.39 10.72
N SER A 7 22.48 -76.33 10.01
CA SER A 7 21.40 -77.34 9.90
C SER A 7 20.44 -77.43 11.08
N GLY A 8 19.14 -77.17 10.87
CA GLY A 8 18.18 -78.09 10.24
C GLY A 8 17.09 -78.33 11.30
N ARG A 9 15.83 -78.61 11.02
CA ARG A 9 15.14 -79.12 9.84
C ARG A 9 13.65 -78.92 10.10
N LYS A 10 12.90 -78.80 9.01
CA LYS A 10 11.42 -78.80 8.90
C LYS A 10 10.77 -79.95 9.68
N GLU A 11 9.58 -79.75 10.24
CA GLU A 11 8.31 -80.23 9.68
C GLU A 11 7.08 -79.84 10.54
N SER A 12 6.07 -79.34 9.84
CA SER A 12 4.65 -79.05 10.17
C SER A 12 3.85 -80.32 10.54
N PRO A 13 2.56 -80.30 10.98
CA PRO A 13 1.49 -79.29 10.86
C PRO A 13 0.70 -79.09 12.19
N THR A 14 -0.26 -78.17 12.37
CA THR A 14 -1.65 -78.16 11.87
C THR A 14 -2.35 -76.87 12.36
N LYS A 15 -3.32 -76.41 11.56
CA LYS A 15 -4.06 -75.14 11.63
C LYS A 15 -4.99 -74.99 12.85
N SER A 16 -5.11 -73.75 13.33
CA SER A 16 -6.31 -73.17 13.95
C SER A 16 -6.51 -71.72 13.43
N PRO A 17 -7.73 -71.16 13.48
CA PRO A 17 -8.23 -70.20 12.50
C PRO A 17 -7.96 -68.72 12.79
N GLN A 18 -8.14 -67.93 11.73
CA GLN A 18 -7.67 -66.57 11.46
C GLN A 18 -8.33 -65.45 12.28
N SER A 19 -7.51 -64.47 12.64
CA SER A 19 -7.86 -63.06 12.81
C SER A 19 -7.45 -62.26 11.55
N PRO A 20 -8.10 -61.12 11.25
CA PRO A 20 -8.11 -60.50 9.92
C PRO A 20 -6.79 -59.81 9.54
N PRO A 21 -6.52 -59.66 8.23
CA PRO A 21 -5.21 -59.28 7.73
C PRO A 21 -4.82 -57.84 8.07
N ARG A 22 -3.56 -57.77 8.50
CA ARG A 22 -2.70 -56.61 8.68
C ARG A 22 -2.61 -55.80 7.38
N ALA A 23 -2.63 -54.47 7.52
CA ALA A 23 -2.58 -53.51 6.41
C ALA A 23 -1.42 -53.80 5.43
N PRO A 24 -1.66 -53.73 4.11
CA PRO A 24 -0.60 -53.77 3.11
C PRO A 24 0.31 -52.54 3.25
N SER A 25 1.59 -52.75 2.96
CA SER A 25 2.55 -51.68 2.74
C SER A 25 2.11 -50.80 1.57
N ASP A 26 1.74 -49.56 1.83
CA ASP A 26 1.49 -48.60 0.77
C ASP A 26 2.83 -47.97 0.35
N ASN A 27 3.35 -48.51 -0.75
CA ASN A 27 4.29 -47.81 -1.61
C ASN A 27 3.75 -46.41 -1.93
N PRO A 28 4.61 -45.39 -2.09
CA PRO A 28 4.15 -44.10 -2.59
C PRO A 28 3.37 -44.33 -3.89
N PRO A 29 2.24 -43.64 -4.10
CA PRO A 29 1.51 -43.76 -5.35
C PRO A 29 2.47 -43.47 -6.51
N PRO A 30 2.34 -44.18 -7.65
CA PRO A 30 3.11 -43.83 -8.82
C PRO A 30 2.84 -42.36 -9.10
N SER A 31 3.93 -41.59 -9.24
CA SER A 31 3.93 -40.18 -9.59
C SER A 31 2.68 -39.83 -10.37
N THR A 32 1.73 -39.15 -9.71
CA THR A 32 0.70 -38.43 -10.43
C THR A 32 1.50 -37.60 -11.42
N GLU A 33 1.34 -37.88 -12.70
CA GLU A 33 1.96 -37.10 -13.76
C GLU A 33 1.75 -35.64 -13.37
N GLN A 34 2.86 -34.97 -13.05
CA GLN A 34 2.87 -33.52 -12.95
C GLN A 34 2.33 -33.09 -14.30
N ILE A 35 1.08 -32.65 -14.35
CA ILE A 35 0.56 -31.96 -15.51
C ILE A 35 1.52 -30.78 -15.64
N PRO A 36 2.39 -30.75 -16.67
CA PRO A 36 3.23 -29.60 -16.86
C PRO A 36 2.27 -28.43 -16.98
N LEU A 37 2.54 -27.34 -16.25
CA LEU A 37 1.97 -26.03 -16.57
C LEU A 37 1.86 -25.95 -18.10
N PRO A 38 0.67 -25.72 -18.68
CA PRO A 38 0.57 -25.43 -20.11
C PRO A 38 1.60 -24.35 -20.38
N GLY A 39 2.70 -24.71 -21.05
CA GLY A 39 3.92 -23.93 -20.98
C GLY A 39 3.61 -22.51 -21.40
N MET A 40 3.69 -21.57 -20.45
CA MET A 40 3.48 -20.16 -20.75
C MET A 40 4.35 -19.83 -21.96
N ARG A 41 3.72 -19.32 -23.02
CA ARG A 41 4.45 -18.96 -24.23
C ARG A 41 5.59 -18.00 -23.86
N PRO A 42 6.70 -17.99 -24.62
CA PRO A 42 7.69 -16.93 -24.48
C PRO A 42 7.03 -15.55 -24.57
N LEU A 43 7.35 -14.68 -23.62
CA LEU A 43 6.85 -13.31 -23.57
C LEU A 43 7.73 -12.40 -24.43
N ASN A 44 7.09 -11.47 -25.13
CA ASN A 44 7.70 -10.47 -25.99
C ASN A 44 7.38 -9.06 -25.48
N PHE A 45 8.43 -8.30 -25.17
CA PHE A 45 8.32 -6.94 -24.62
C PHE A 45 8.50 -5.83 -25.68
N GLU A 46 8.52 -6.19 -26.97
CA GLU A 46 8.56 -5.20 -28.05
C GLU A 46 7.26 -4.38 -28.11
N LEU A 47 7.38 -3.07 -27.90
CA LEU A 47 6.23 -2.18 -27.92
C LEU A 47 5.72 -1.95 -29.37
N PRO A 48 4.41 -2.11 -29.62
CA PRO A 48 3.80 -1.79 -30.91
C PRO A 48 4.06 -0.33 -31.27
N ARG A 49 4.34 -0.06 -32.55
CA ARG A 49 4.52 1.32 -33.04
C ARG A 49 3.19 1.92 -33.47
N VAL A 50 2.86 3.08 -32.91
CA VAL A 50 1.70 3.90 -33.28
C VAL A 50 2.22 5.23 -33.85
N LEU A 51 1.90 5.53 -35.10
CA LEU A 51 2.43 6.72 -35.82
C LEU A 51 3.97 6.80 -35.79
N GLY A 52 4.64 5.66 -35.92
CA GLY A 52 6.11 5.56 -35.95
C GLY A 52 6.79 5.63 -34.57
N ARG A 53 6.07 5.91 -33.49
CA ARG A 53 6.57 5.95 -32.11
C ARG A 53 6.12 4.71 -31.32
N PRO A 54 6.91 4.20 -30.36
CA PRO A 54 6.43 3.15 -29.45
C PRO A 54 5.13 3.57 -28.74
N SER A 55 4.20 2.64 -28.62
CA SER A 55 2.95 2.83 -27.90
C SER A 55 3.23 3.22 -26.45
N ALA A 56 2.56 4.27 -25.97
CA ALA A 56 2.55 4.63 -24.56
C ALA A 56 1.61 3.75 -23.75
N LEU A 57 0.84 2.84 -24.36
CA LEU A 57 -0.02 1.89 -23.66
C LEU A 57 0.77 0.62 -23.29
N ILE A 58 0.35 -0.04 -22.21
CA ILE A 58 0.79 -1.39 -21.85
C ILE A 58 0.40 -2.47 -22.88
N ILE A 59 1.11 -3.58 -22.85
CA ILE A 59 0.82 -4.79 -23.64
C ILE A 59 0.49 -5.99 -22.75
N VAL A 60 -0.07 -7.05 -23.36
CA VAL A 60 -0.46 -8.30 -22.67
C VAL A 60 0.70 -8.89 -21.87
N ASP A 61 1.87 -8.99 -22.50
CA ASP A 61 3.05 -9.65 -21.98
C ASP A 61 3.62 -8.95 -20.74
N GLU A 62 3.46 -7.63 -20.65
CA GLU A 62 3.81 -6.87 -19.43
C GLU A 62 2.88 -7.23 -18.27
N CYS A 63 1.58 -7.40 -18.51
CA CYS A 63 0.64 -7.83 -17.47
C CYS A 63 0.91 -9.26 -17.01
N ILE A 64 1.27 -10.17 -17.92
CA ILE A 64 1.61 -11.55 -17.60
C ILE A 64 2.91 -11.60 -16.77
N ALA A 65 3.95 -10.88 -17.19
CA ALA A 65 5.20 -10.77 -16.44
C ALA A 65 4.97 -10.15 -15.05
N HIS A 66 4.06 -9.18 -14.96
CA HIS A 66 3.69 -8.58 -13.68
C HIS A 66 2.99 -9.59 -12.77
N LEU A 67 2.01 -10.36 -13.24
CA LEU A 67 1.39 -11.44 -12.45
C LEU A 67 2.43 -12.42 -11.91
N LYS A 68 3.39 -12.82 -12.75
CA LYS A 68 4.49 -13.72 -12.35
C LYS A 68 5.36 -13.12 -11.24
N LEU A 69 5.64 -11.82 -11.31
CA LEU A 69 6.34 -11.10 -10.24
C LEU A 69 5.51 -11.01 -8.95
N LEU A 70 4.20 -10.79 -9.05
CA LEU A 70 3.30 -10.75 -7.90
C LEU A 70 3.24 -12.11 -7.18
N ALA A 71 3.19 -13.23 -7.92
CA ALA A 71 3.26 -14.58 -7.36
C ALA A 71 4.55 -14.79 -6.55
N ALA A 72 5.71 -14.41 -7.11
CA ALA A 72 6.98 -14.48 -6.38
C ALA A 72 6.99 -13.63 -5.09
N PHE A 73 6.31 -12.47 -5.07
CA PHE A 73 6.15 -11.67 -3.86
C PHE A 73 5.18 -12.31 -2.84
N ALA A 74 4.12 -12.97 -3.31
CA ALA A 74 3.19 -13.70 -2.46
C ALA A 74 3.90 -14.87 -1.77
N ASP A 75 4.64 -15.69 -2.53
CA ASP A 75 5.46 -16.79 -2.01
C ASP A 75 6.50 -16.31 -0.99
N LEU A 76 7.15 -15.17 -1.26
CA LEU A 76 8.09 -14.55 -0.32
C LEU A 76 7.40 -14.17 1.00
N ARG A 77 6.24 -13.50 0.94
CA ARG A 77 5.48 -13.13 2.13
C ARG A 77 5.07 -14.36 2.92
N ASP A 78 4.56 -15.37 2.25
CA ASP A 78 4.05 -16.58 2.89
C ASP A 78 5.19 -17.37 3.53
N THR A 79 6.33 -17.53 2.84
CA THR A 79 7.54 -18.17 3.37
C THR A 79 8.05 -17.46 4.63
N ILE A 80 8.22 -16.13 4.56
CA ILE A 80 8.73 -15.36 5.69
C ILE A 80 7.74 -15.37 6.84
N SER A 81 6.47 -15.14 6.57
CA SER A 81 5.45 -15.06 7.62
C SER A 81 5.21 -16.41 8.30
N GLN A 82 5.43 -17.55 7.65
CA GLN A 82 5.27 -18.89 8.25
C GLN A 82 6.55 -19.47 8.88
N SER A 83 7.71 -18.82 8.71
CA SER A 83 9.00 -19.27 9.25
C SER A 83 9.08 -19.08 10.77
N ASP A 84 8.64 -20.08 11.54
CA ASP A 84 8.58 -19.98 13.00
C ASP A 84 9.95 -19.75 13.67
N GLY A 85 9.96 -18.92 14.72
CA GLY A 85 11.17 -18.50 15.44
C GLY A 85 12.03 -17.46 14.71
N LEU A 86 11.73 -17.09 13.46
CA LEU A 86 12.48 -16.07 12.73
C LEU A 86 12.44 -14.73 13.48
N PHE A 87 13.60 -14.08 13.60
CA PHE A 87 13.82 -12.87 14.41
C PHE A 87 13.51 -13.03 15.91
N GLY A 88 13.47 -14.27 16.42
CA GLY A 88 13.09 -14.56 17.80
C GLY A 88 11.59 -14.40 18.07
N LEU A 89 10.76 -14.37 17.02
CA LEU A 89 9.31 -14.29 17.08
C LEU A 89 8.73 -15.70 16.92
N TYR A 90 8.18 -16.25 18.00
CA TYR A 90 7.63 -17.60 18.05
C TYR A 90 6.10 -17.60 18.07
N GLU A 91 5.48 -18.60 17.45
CA GLU A 91 4.02 -18.78 17.46
C GLU A 91 3.47 -19.10 18.86
N ALA A 92 2.16 -18.94 19.05
CA ALA A 92 1.51 -18.99 20.36
C ALA A 92 1.75 -20.30 21.15
N ASP A 93 1.92 -21.42 20.44
CA ASP A 93 2.15 -22.74 21.04
C ASP A 93 3.46 -22.83 21.84
N HIS A 94 4.44 -21.96 21.54
CA HIS A 94 5.70 -21.87 22.28
C HIS A 94 5.56 -21.28 23.67
N PHE A 95 4.48 -20.54 23.94
CA PHE A 95 4.30 -19.81 25.19
C PHE A 95 3.47 -20.60 26.24
N HIS A 96 3.04 -21.83 25.94
CA HIS A 96 2.21 -22.68 26.81
C HIS A 96 1.05 -21.93 27.50
N ILE A 97 0.46 -20.96 26.80
CA ILE A 97 -0.58 -20.10 27.37
C ILE A 97 -1.87 -20.94 27.47
N GLN A 98 -2.47 -20.99 28.66
CA GLN A 98 -3.81 -21.56 28.87
C GLN A 98 -4.88 -20.60 28.32
N THR A 99 -4.89 -20.38 27.01
CA THR A 99 -5.86 -19.52 26.31
C THR A 99 -6.78 -20.35 25.41
N PRO A 100 -8.02 -19.87 25.17
CA PRO A 100 -8.92 -20.43 24.16
C PRO A 100 -8.25 -20.51 22.78
N GLU A 101 -8.57 -21.54 22.01
CA GLU A 101 -7.96 -21.80 20.70
C GLU A 101 -8.08 -20.60 19.73
N GLU A 102 -9.23 -19.93 19.73
CA GLU A 102 -9.46 -18.71 18.94
C GLU A 102 -8.45 -17.59 19.24
N GLN A 103 -8.08 -17.43 20.52
CA GLN A 103 -7.08 -16.44 20.93
C GLN A 103 -5.67 -16.84 20.49
N LYS A 104 -5.34 -18.13 20.51
CA LYS A 104 -4.05 -18.62 20.00
C LYS A 104 -3.91 -18.39 18.50
N THR A 105 -4.96 -18.68 17.73
CA THR A 105 -4.97 -18.42 16.27
C THR A 105 -4.77 -16.94 15.98
N LYS A 106 -5.43 -16.06 16.74
CA LYS A 106 -5.26 -14.61 16.61
C LYS A 106 -3.84 -14.15 16.98
N ILE A 107 -3.27 -14.64 18.07
CA ILE A 107 -1.89 -14.33 18.46
C ILE A 107 -0.92 -14.79 17.36
N THR A 108 -1.11 -16.00 16.83
CA THR A 108 -0.30 -16.56 15.74
C THR A 108 -0.34 -15.66 14.52
N ALA A 109 -1.52 -15.24 14.07
CA ALA A 109 -1.67 -14.29 12.97
C ALA A 109 -0.90 -12.98 13.21
N LEU A 110 -0.97 -12.41 14.41
CA LEU A 110 -0.25 -11.18 14.78
C LEU A 110 1.27 -11.36 14.83
N VAL A 111 1.76 -12.52 15.27
CA VAL A 111 3.19 -12.85 15.25
C VAL A 111 3.71 -12.99 13.82
N ARG A 112 2.94 -13.66 12.94
CA ARG A 112 3.27 -13.81 11.52
C ARG A 112 3.29 -12.46 10.81
N GLU A 113 2.30 -11.61 11.10
CA GLU A 113 2.27 -10.22 10.64
C GLU A 113 3.50 -9.44 11.09
N LYS A 114 3.84 -9.52 12.39
CA LYS A 114 5.01 -8.83 12.93
C LYS A 114 6.30 -9.28 12.25
N ARG A 115 6.46 -10.58 12.02
CA ARG A 115 7.62 -11.16 11.33
C ARG A 115 7.75 -10.62 9.91
N TRP A 116 6.64 -10.52 9.18
CA TRP A 116 6.60 -9.87 7.87
C TRP A 116 6.98 -8.38 7.96
N GLY A 117 6.42 -7.64 8.92
CA GLY A 117 6.74 -6.22 9.14
C GLY A 117 8.23 -5.97 9.40
N VAL A 118 8.89 -6.83 10.19
CA VAL A 118 10.34 -6.75 10.43
C VAL A 118 11.12 -7.01 9.15
N TYR A 119 10.73 -8.03 8.37
CA TYR A 119 11.38 -8.35 7.10
C TYR A 119 11.27 -7.18 6.11
N VAL A 120 10.10 -6.56 5.99
CA VAL A 120 9.85 -5.38 5.14
C VAL A 120 10.67 -4.18 5.62
N ALA A 121 10.76 -3.91 6.93
CA ALA A 121 11.59 -2.83 7.46
C ALA A 121 13.07 -2.99 7.09
N ARG A 122 13.57 -4.24 7.13
CA ARG A 122 14.92 -4.58 6.65
C ARG A 122 15.04 -4.37 5.14
N ALA A 123 14.07 -4.86 4.35
CA ALA A 123 14.04 -4.72 2.90
C ALA A 123 14.07 -3.24 2.45
N VAL A 124 13.31 -2.37 3.10
CA VAL A 124 13.33 -0.92 2.83
C VAL A 124 14.70 -0.31 3.12
N SER A 125 15.37 -0.73 4.19
CA SER A 125 16.74 -0.28 4.48
C SER A 125 17.77 -0.79 3.46
N ARG A 126 17.56 -1.98 2.91
CA ARG A 126 18.39 -2.54 1.84
C ARG A 126 18.14 -1.81 0.52
N PHE A 127 16.88 -1.51 0.22
CA PHE A 127 16.46 -0.70 -0.93
C PHE A 127 17.06 0.70 -0.89
N GLU A 128 17.04 1.37 0.27
CA GLU A 128 17.65 2.70 0.42
C GLU A 128 19.12 2.69 -0.02
N LYS A 129 19.91 1.75 0.51
CA LYS A 129 21.33 1.60 0.12
C LYS A 129 21.48 1.32 -1.36
N TRP A 130 20.71 0.37 -1.91
CA TRP A 130 20.78 0.01 -3.33
C TRP A 130 20.41 1.19 -4.24
N PHE A 131 19.34 1.92 -3.94
CA PHE A 131 18.84 3.04 -4.73
C PHE A 131 19.89 4.16 -4.86
N PHE A 132 20.64 4.44 -3.78
CA PHE A 132 21.73 5.42 -3.83
C PHE A 132 23.00 4.91 -4.54
N THR A 133 23.11 3.62 -4.86
CA THR A 133 24.19 3.09 -5.73
C THR A 133 23.90 3.22 -7.22
N LEU A 134 22.65 3.49 -7.59
CA LEU A 134 22.23 3.73 -8.98
C LEU A 134 22.76 5.08 -9.49
N PRO A 135 22.88 5.26 -10.82
CA PRO A 135 23.36 6.51 -11.41
C PRO A 135 22.63 7.74 -10.85
N MET A 136 23.37 8.82 -10.66
CA MET A 136 22.82 10.13 -10.33
C MET A 136 22.82 10.97 -11.60
N ASP A 137 21.65 11.19 -12.19
CA ASP A 137 21.48 11.92 -13.44
C ASP A 137 20.08 12.55 -13.56
N GLY A 138 20.00 13.59 -14.38
CA GLY A 138 18.75 14.26 -14.66
C GLY A 138 18.97 15.62 -15.33
N PRO A 139 17.87 16.31 -15.64
CA PRO A 139 17.91 17.61 -16.32
C PRO A 139 18.20 18.78 -15.38
N GLY A 140 18.21 18.58 -14.05
CA GLY A 140 18.42 19.65 -13.07
C GLY A 140 19.87 20.11 -12.96
N GLU A 141 20.06 21.37 -12.57
CA GLU A 141 21.37 22.04 -12.55
C GLU A 141 22.34 21.47 -11.50
N CYS A 142 21.84 20.86 -10.43
CA CYS A 142 22.68 20.33 -9.34
C CYS A 142 22.95 18.84 -9.53
N GLN A 143 23.91 18.49 -10.39
CA GLN A 143 24.28 17.09 -10.68
C GLN A 143 23.06 16.24 -11.12
N GLY A 144 22.13 16.86 -11.86
CA GLY A 144 20.89 16.24 -12.31
C GLY A 144 19.69 16.42 -11.37
N ALA A 145 19.90 16.87 -10.13
CA ALA A 145 18.83 17.21 -9.20
C ALA A 145 18.24 18.60 -9.49
N THR A 146 16.91 18.68 -9.46
CA THR A 146 16.13 19.90 -9.70
C THR A 146 16.38 20.94 -8.60
N THR A 147 16.72 22.17 -8.99
CA THR A 147 16.93 23.29 -8.07
C THR A 147 15.72 24.26 -8.02
N ILE A 148 15.75 25.22 -7.11
CA ILE A 148 14.82 26.37 -7.13
C ILE A 148 14.92 27.15 -8.45
N ASP A 149 16.13 27.31 -8.99
CA ASP A 149 16.37 28.10 -10.20
C ASP A 149 15.78 27.39 -11.43
N ASP A 150 15.89 26.06 -11.49
CA ASP A 150 15.19 25.25 -12.49
C ASP A 150 13.68 25.52 -12.48
N VAL A 151 13.04 25.41 -11.32
CA VAL A 151 11.58 25.55 -11.21
C VAL A 151 11.11 27.00 -11.46
N THR A 152 11.95 28.00 -11.23
CA THR A 152 11.56 29.42 -11.33
C THR A 152 11.96 30.10 -12.63
N SER A 153 13.01 29.62 -13.29
CA SER A 153 13.64 30.33 -14.41
C SER A 153 13.90 29.44 -15.62
N ASN A 154 13.90 28.11 -15.48
CA ASN A 154 14.16 27.20 -16.60
C ASN A 154 12.86 26.91 -17.40
N PRO A 155 12.75 27.40 -18.65
CA PRO A 155 11.55 27.16 -19.47
C PRO A 155 11.36 25.68 -19.84
N GLU A 156 12.41 24.87 -19.76
CA GLU A 156 12.38 23.44 -20.02
C GLU A 156 11.91 22.62 -18.82
N TYR A 157 11.66 23.23 -17.65
CA TYR A 157 11.21 22.52 -16.46
C TYR A 157 9.96 21.65 -16.70
N LYS A 158 9.02 22.13 -17.52
CA LYS A 158 7.82 21.39 -17.95
C LYS A 158 8.13 20.05 -18.66
N ASN A 159 9.30 19.96 -19.28
CA ASN A 159 9.76 18.81 -20.07
C ASN A 159 10.67 17.88 -19.26
N PHE A 160 11.04 18.23 -18.02
CA PHE A 160 11.93 17.41 -17.18
C PHE A 160 11.50 15.94 -17.01
N PRO A 161 10.19 15.59 -16.95
CA PRO A 161 9.77 14.19 -16.88
C PRO A 161 10.07 13.36 -18.14
N GLN A 162 10.45 13.99 -19.25
CA GLN A 162 10.88 13.35 -20.49
C GLN A 162 12.41 13.31 -20.52
N TRP A 163 12.97 12.21 -20.06
CA TRP A 163 14.41 11.99 -20.04
C TRP A 163 14.80 10.90 -21.03
N LYS A 164 15.97 11.08 -21.66
CA LYS A 164 16.43 10.24 -22.77
C LYS A 164 17.38 9.13 -22.32
N ASN A 165 18.20 9.41 -21.30
CA ASN A 165 19.09 8.39 -20.78
C ASN A 165 18.27 7.44 -19.93
N MET A 166 18.59 6.15 -20.00
CA MET A 166 17.94 5.14 -19.18
C MET A 166 19.00 4.18 -18.65
N VAL A 167 18.77 3.66 -17.45
CA VAL A 167 19.58 2.56 -16.94
C VAL A 167 19.35 1.35 -17.83
N ILE A 168 20.43 0.74 -18.31
CA ILE A 168 20.36 -0.54 -19.02
C ILE A 168 20.40 -1.64 -17.96
N TRP A 169 19.29 -2.36 -17.84
CA TRP A 169 19.17 -3.47 -16.92
C TRP A 169 19.65 -4.75 -17.59
N THR A 170 20.50 -5.49 -16.89
CA THR A 170 20.94 -6.86 -17.18
C THR A 170 20.68 -7.71 -15.95
N MET A 171 20.72 -9.04 -16.07
CA MET A 171 20.48 -9.91 -14.91
C MET A 171 21.45 -9.61 -13.77
N ASP A 172 22.72 -9.34 -14.08
CA ASP A 172 23.78 -9.03 -13.11
C ASP A 172 23.60 -7.72 -12.32
N VAL A 173 22.68 -6.84 -12.72
CA VAL A 173 22.42 -5.57 -12.02
C VAL A 173 21.08 -5.56 -11.30
N LEU A 174 20.30 -6.63 -11.40
CA LEU A 174 19.04 -6.72 -10.67
C LEU A 174 19.28 -6.86 -9.16
N PRO A 175 18.43 -6.22 -8.34
CA PRO A 175 18.50 -6.39 -6.89
C PRO A 175 17.88 -7.72 -6.43
N PRO A 176 18.07 -8.11 -5.15
CA PRO A 176 17.30 -9.17 -4.50
C PRO A 176 15.78 -8.95 -4.57
N LEU A 177 15.00 -10.03 -4.44
CA LEU A 177 13.55 -10.01 -4.60
C LEU A 177 12.83 -9.05 -3.63
N ASP A 178 13.28 -8.95 -2.38
CA ASP A 178 12.69 -8.05 -1.39
C ASP A 178 12.98 -6.57 -1.69
N VAL A 179 14.16 -6.25 -2.24
CA VAL A 179 14.48 -4.90 -2.72
C VAL A 179 13.69 -4.57 -3.99
N LEU A 180 13.49 -5.56 -4.87
CA LEU A 180 12.63 -5.43 -6.05
C LEU A 180 11.16 -5.17 -5.66
N MET A 181 10.66 -5.81 -4.60
CA MET A 181 9.34 -5.59 -4.01
C MET A 181 9.16 -4.15 -3.50
N VAL A 182 10.16 -3.62 -2.79
CA VAL A 182 10.12 -2.22 -2.33
C VAL A 182 10.12 -1.26 -3.52
N TRP A 183 10.93 -1.54 -4.55
CA TRP A 183 10.97 -0.70 -5.75
C TRP A 183 9.64 -0.72 -6.52
N HIS A 184 9.01 -1.89 -6.63
CA HIS A 184 7.67 -2.06 -7.20
C HIS A 184 6.65 -1.17 -6.47
N ALA A 185 6.52 -1.31 -5.14
CA ALA A 185 5.57 -0.53 -4.35
C ALA A 185 5.82 1.00 -4.45
N TYR A 186 7.07 1.41 -4.58
CA TYR A 186 7.44 2.82 -4.74
C TYR A 186 6.97 3.39 -6.09
N MET A 187 7.15 2.65 -7.19
CA MET A 187 6.71 3.08 -8.54
C MET A 187 5.19 3.17 -8.68
N LEU A 188 4.43 2.40 -7.88
CA LEU A 188 2.97 2.48 -7.81
C LEU A 188 2.45 3.79 -7.17
N ASN A 189 3.36 4.64 -6.67
CA ASN A 189 3.09 5.99 -6.19
C ASN A 189 3.70 7.02 -7.16
N PRO A 190 3.12 7.19 -8.37
CA PRO A 190 3.83 7.74 -9.53
C PRO A 190 4.23 9.22 -9.39
N ARG A 191 3.46 10.03 -8.66
CA ARG A 191 3.81 11.44 -8.40
C ARG A 191 4.96 11.58 -7.41
N ASP A 192 4.96 10.78 -6.35
CA ASP A 192 6.01 10.79 -5.33
C ASP A 192 7.31 10.25 -5.90
N TYR A 193 7.22 9.16 -6.67
CA TYR A 193 8.36 8.59 -7.38
C TYR A 193 8.96 9.58 -8.40
N LEU A 194 8.14 10.28 -9.19
CA LEU A 194 8.62 11.32 -10.11
C LEU A 194 9.34 12.44 -9.36
N GLU A 195 8.71 12.97 -8.30
CA GLU A 195 9.24 14.09 -7.54
C GLU A 195 10.58 13.74 -6.89
N ASP A 196 10.70 12.56 -6.29
CA ASP A 196 11.98 12.11 -5.74
C ASP A 196 13.02 11.85 -6.83
N CYS A 197 12.65 11.26 -7.97
CA CYS A 197 13.60 11.10 -9.08
C CYS A 197 14.13 12.44 -9.59
N LEU A 198 13.29 13.48 -9.64
CA LEU A 198 13.69 14.84 -10.00
C LEU A 198 14.56 15.50 -8.91
N ARG A 199 14.26 15.29 -7.63
CA ARG A 199 14.99 15.90 -6.50
C ARG A 199 16.31 15.19 -6.18
N LEU A 200 16.38 13.89 -6.42
CA LEU A 200 17.55 13.05 -6.11
C LEU A 200 18.43 12.80 -7.35
N GLY A 201 18.03 13.31 -8.52
CA GLY A 201 18.73 13.07 -9.78
C GLY A 201 18.74 11.59 -10.13
N LYS A 202 17.57 10.98 -10.32
CA LYS A 202 17.42 9.55 -10.66
C LYS A 202 16.62 9.36 -11.94
N MET A 203 16.76 10.28 -12.88
CA MET A 203 15.89 10.31 -14.06
C MET A 203 16.16 9.16 -15.03
N SER A 204 17.37 8.61 -15.08
CA SER A 204 17.61 7.37 -15.84
C SER A 204 16.84 6.16 -15.29
N VAL A 205 16.64 6.11 -13.97
CA VAL A 205 15.85 5.06 -13.31
C VAL A 205 14.36 5.27 -13.58
N TRP A 206 13.90 6.53 -13.53
CA TRP A 206 12.54 6.93 -13.93
C TRP A 206 12.20 6.52 -15.37
N THR A 207 13.13 6.77 -16.31
CA THR A 207 12.94 6.45 -17.72
C THR A 207 12.95 4.94 -17.98
N ALA A 208 13.87 4.21 -17.32
CA ALA A 208 14.00 2.76 -17.51
C ALA A 208 12.78 1.99 -17.01
N GLY A 209 12.21 2.38 -15.86
CA GLY A 209 11.13 1.63 -15.22
C GLY A 209 11.52 0.20 -14.83
N MET A 210 10.52 -0.63 -14.62
CA MET A 210 10.67 -2.05 -14.31
C MET A 210 11.17 -2.81 -15.56
N PRO A 211 12.34 -3.48 -15.51
CA PRO A 211 12.89 -4.20 -16.64
C PRO A 211 12.22 -5.57 -16.84
N TRP A 212 11.01 -5.55 -17.42
CA TRP A 212 10.16 -6.75 -17.53
C TRP A 212 10.85 -7.96 -18.17
N GLU A 213 11.63 -7.77 -19.23
CA GLU A 213 12.33 -8.85 -19.90
C GLU A 213 13.31 -9.59 -18.97
N VAL A 214 14.15 -8.81 -18.27
CA VAL A 214 15.17 -9.34 -17.38
C VAL A 214 14.54 -9.92 -16.11
N VAL A 215 13.52 -9.25 -15.55
CA VAL A 215 12.78 -9.74 -14.38
C VAL A 215 12.05 -11.04 -14.69
N ASN A 216 11.31 -11.11 -15.80
CA ASN A 216 10.61 -12.32 -16.21
C ASN A 216 11.57 -13.49 -16.44
N SER A 217 12.73 -13.24 -17.04
CA SER A 217 13.77 -14.24 -17.27
C SER A 217 14.45 -14.71 -15.98
N SER A 218 14.38 -13.90 -14.93
CA SER A 218 14.98 -14.20 -13.62
C SER A 218 14.01 -14.91 -12.67
N ILE A 219 12.76 -15.14 -13.05
CA ILE A 219 11.77 -15.86 -12.23
C ILE A 219 11.46 -17.18 -12.92
N ASP A 220 11.51 -18.30 -12.19
CA ASP A 220 11.09 -19.59 -12.74
C ASP A 220 9.58 -19.61 -13.03
N SER A 221 9.16 -20.13 -14.18
CA SER A 221 7.73 -20.13 -14.55
C SER A 221 6.89 -21.17 -13.81
N SER A 222 7.52 -22.12 -13.11
CA SER A 222 6.83 -23.19 -12.38
C SER A 222 6.92 -23.00 -10.87
N SER A 223 8.10 -22.68 -10.35
CA SER A 223 8.30 -22.50 -8.90
C SER A 223 8.21 -21.04 -8.44
N PHE A 224 8.15 -20.07 -9.37
CA PHE A 224 8.24 -18.63 -9.09
C PHE A 224 9.50 -18.21 -8.30
N ASP A 225 10.51 -19.08 -8.23
CA ASP A 225 11.79 -18.78 -7.61
C ASP A 225 12.52 -17.68 -8.40
N TYR A 226 12.96 -16.64 -7.68
CA TYR A 226 13.75 -15.56 -8.26
C TYR A 226 15.25 -15.88 -8.24
N ARG A 227 15.85 -16.06 -9.42
CA ARG A 227 17.25 -16.49 -9.65
C ARG A 227 17.92 -15.70 -10.80
N PRO A 228 18.30 -14.43 -10.59
CA PRO A 228 19.01 -13.64 -11.60
C PRO A 228 20.48 -14.07 -11.83
N GLY A 229 21.03 -14.97 -11.00
CA GLY A 229 22.39 -15.49 -11.12
C GLY A 229 23.41 -14.85 -10.15
N ASP A 230 24.61 -15.43 -10.09
CA ASP A 230 25.64 -15.05 -9.10
C ASP A 230 26.22 -13.64 -9.33
N GLY A 231 26.23 -13.15 -10.59
CA GLY A 231 26.69 -11.79 -10.89
C GLY A 231 25.84 -10.71 -10.22
N ALA A 232 24.53 -10.93 -10.13
CA ALA A 232 23.60 -10.06 -9.40
C ALA A 232 23.90 -10.06 -7.90
N ARG A 233 24.14 -11.26 -7.34
CA ARG A 233 24.53 -11.46 -5.94
C ARG A 233 25.78 -10.65 -5.58
N GLU A 234 26.87 -10.92 -6.28
CA GLU A 234 28.17 -10.31 -6.00
C GLU A 234 28.15 -8.79 -6.16
N ARG A 235 27.44 -8.30 -7.18
CA ARG A 235 27.30 -6.85 -7.41
C ARG A 235 26.50 -6.18 -6.30
N PHE A 236 25.38 -6.76 -5.89
CA PHE A 236 24.55 -6.19 -4.83
C PHE A 236 25.32 -6.14 -3.50
N GLU A 237 25.95 -7.25 -3.12
CA GLU A 237 26.70 -7.37 -1.86
C GLU A 237 27.88 -6.40 -1.82
N SER A 238 28.66 -6.31 -2.90
CA SER A 238 29.80 -5.39 -3.00
C SER A 238 29.39 -3.92 -2.96
N LYS A 239 28.28 -3.54 -3.57
CA LYS A 239 27.82 -2.13 -3.63
C LYS A 239 27.10 -1.66 -2.38
N THR A 240 26.38 -2.55 -1.69
CA THR A 240 25.51 -2.17 -0.57
C THR A 240 26.06 -2.56 0.79
N SER A 241 27.05 -3.47 0.83
CA SER A 241 27.52 -4.12 2.06
C SER A 241 26.39 -4.81 2.84
N CYS A 242 25.31 -5.19 2.15
CA CYS A 242 24.25 -6.06 2.65
C CYS A 242 24.42 -7.43 2.00
N SER A 243 24.15 -8.49 2.74
CA SER A 243 24.02 -9.86 2.22
C SER A 243 22.92 -9.91 1.17
N TRP A 244 23.00 -10.81 0.18
CA TRP A 244 21.96 -10.98 -0.83
C TRP A 244 20.64 -11.51 -0.27
N ASP A 245 20.72 -12.42 0.68
CA ASP A 245 19.57 -12.83 1.47
C ASP A 245 19.38 -11.83 2.62
N ASN A 246 18.17 -11.28 2.72
CA ASN A 246 17.77 -10.40 3.82
C ASN A 246 18.07 -11.05 5.17
N LEU A 247 17.82 -12.34 5.33
CA LEU A 247 17.97 -13.05 6.61
C LEU A 247 19.42 -13.17 7.08
N HIS A 248 20.37 -13.06 6.16
CA HIS A 248 21.81 -13.09 6.44
C HIS A 248 22.40 -11.71 6.78
N ASP A 249 21.60 -10.64 6.70
CA ASP A 249 22.04 -9.31 7.19
C ASP A 249 22.13 -9.29 8.73
N SER A 250 22.94 -8.35 9.24
CA SER A 250 23.11 -8.09 10.67
C SER A 250 21.75 -7.94 11.40
N PRO A 251 21.60 -8.49 12.63
CA PRO A 251 20.42 -8.25 13.46
C PRO A 251 20.33 -6.81 13.99
N TYR A 252 21.34 -5.97 13.70
CA TYR A 252 21.38 -4.57 14.06
C TYR A 252 21.37 -3.64 12.83
N LYS A 253 20.60 -2.56 12.90
CA LYS A 253 20.64 -1.40 12.01
C LYS A 253 21.61 -0.35 12.55
N ILE A 254 22.38 0.27 11.67
CA ILE A 254 23.20 1.44 12.04
C ILE A 254 22.34 2.70 11.94
N VAL A 255 22.26 3.46 13.04
CA VAL A 255 21.52 4.73 13.13
C VAL A 255 22.44 5.80 13.73
N ALA A 256 22.51 6.98 13.11
CA ALA A 256 23.26 8.10 13.63
C ALA A 256 22.48 8.81 14.75
N CYS A 257 23.13 9.09 15.88
CA CYS A 257 22.53 9.85 16.97
C CYS A 257 22.13 11.26 16.49
N PRO A 258 20.87 11.69 16.66
CA PRO A 258 20.42 13.02 16.24
C PRO A 258 21.23 14.18 16.85
N ALA A 259 21.72 14.02 18.08
CA ALA A 259 22.41 15.09 18.82
C ALA A 259 23.93 15.14 18.62
N CYS A 260 24.60 14.00 18.43
CA CYS A 260 26.07 13.92 18.35
C CYS A 260 26.61 13.21 17.10
N GLN A 261 25.73 12.75 16.20
CA GLN A 261 26.05 12.10 14.93
C GLN A 261 26.92 10.83 15.05
N THR A 262 27.05 10.27 16.25
CA THR A 262 27.75 9.00 16.46
C THR A 262 26.86 7.86 15.97
N ASN A 263 27.42 6.92 15.22
CA ASN A 263 26.71 5.74 14.74
C ASN A 263 26.47 4.74 15.89
N LEU A 264 25.24 4.29 16.03
CA LEU A 264 24.82 3.27 16.99
C LEU A 264 24.36 2.03 16.25
N GLN A 265 24.65 0.86 16.81
CA GLN A 265 23.99 -0.39 16.43
C GLN A 265 22.69 -0.51 17.22
N VAL A 266 21.57 -0.59 16.50
CA VAL A 266 20.22 -0.65 17.06
C VAL A 266 19.61 -2.00 16.64
N PRO A 267 19.13 -2.84 17.56
CA PRO A 267 18.52 -4.10 17.18
C PRO A 267 17.24 -3.87 16.36
N TRP A 268 17.02 -4.67 15.33
CA TRP A 268 15.78 -4.61 14.54
C TRP A 268 14.56 -4.95 15.39
N VAL A 269 14.69 -5.98 16.22
CA VAL A 269 13.66 -6.48 17.14
C VAL A 269 14.31 -6.59 18.52
N GLN A 270 13.57 -6.27 19.57
CA GLN A 270 14.03 -6.51 20.93
C GLN A 270 14.31 -8.01 21.16
N GLU A 271 15.41 -8.34 21.82
CA GLU A 271 15.72 -9.73 22.17
C GLU A 271 14.63 -10.31 23.08
N ARG A 272 14.01 -11.42 22.66
CA ARG A 272 12.91 -12.12 23.36
C ARG A 272 11.74 -11.16 23.70
N PRO A 273 10.99 -10.70 22.68
CA PRO A 273 9.87 -9.80 22.91
C PRO A 273 8.84 -10.47 23.82
N GLN A 274 8.47 -9.79 24.91
CA GLN A 274 7.39 -10.26 25.78
C GLN A 274 6.07 -9.81 25.18
N LEU A 275 5.24 -10.78 24.80
CA LEU A 275 3.91 -10.48 24.28
C LEU A 275 3.08 -9.81 25.39
N GLY A 276 2.58 -8.61 25.08
CA GLY A 276 1.60 -7.91 25.88
C GLY A 276 0.21 -8.54 25.79
N SER A 277 -0.83 -7.72 25.91
CA SER A 277 -2.20 -8.20 25.72
C SER A 277 -2.45 -8.61 24.26
N ILE A 278 -3.42 -9.49 24.00
CA ILE A 278 -3.86 -9.84 22.61
C ILE A 278 -4.20 -8.61 21.78
N LYS A 279 -4.62 -7.52 22.44
CA LYS A 279 -5.03 -6.29 21.78
C LYS A 279 -3.85 -5.39 21.40
N ALA A 280 -2.67 -5.60 21.99
CA ALA A 280 -1.44 -4.86 21.70
C ALA A 280 -0.21 -5.72 22.08
N PRO A 281 0.09 -6.79 21.33
CA PRO A 281 1.09 -7.77 21.75
C PRO A 281 2.52 -7.23 21.76
N PHE A 282 2.82 -6.18 20.98
CA PHE A 282 4.18 -5.64 20.85
C PHE A 282 4.33 -4.21 21.40
N GLU A 283 3.37 -3.72 22.17
CA GLU A 283 3.36 -2.33 22.69
C GLU A 283 4.60 -1.96 23.51
N ASN A 284 5.19 -2.94 24.21
CA ASN A 284 6.38 -2.75 25.04
C ASN A 284 7.71 -3.01 24.29
N CYS A 285 7.67 -3.32 22.99
CA CYS A 285 8.87 -3.63 22.22
C CYS A 285 9.54 -2.33 21.72
N THR A 286 10.87 -2.29 21.81
CA THR A 286 11.67 -1.08 21.57
C THR A 286 12.69 -1.21 20.44
N GLY A 287 12.64 -2.29 19.66
CA GLY A 287 13.48 -2.50 18.47
C GLY A 287 13.17 -1.48 17.37
N TYR A 288 14.08 -1.33 16.41
CA TYR A 288 13.93 -0.35 15.33
C TYR A 288 12.67 -0.58 14.48
N ALA A 289 12.27 -1.85 14.29
CA ALA A 289 11.07 -2.21 13.54
C ALA A 289 9.77 -2.14 14.39
N ASP A 290 9.85 -1.68 15.63
CA ASP A 290 8.70 -1.51 16.53
C ASP A 290 8.20 -0.07 16.53
N ARG A 291 6.88 0.11 16.72
CA ARG A 291 6.25 1.42 16.92
C ARG A 291 6.87 2.15 18.12
N GLY A 292 7.14 1.41 19.19
CA GLY A 292 7.75 1.88 20.44
C GLY A 292 9.28 2.05 20.40
N PHE A 293 9.91 2.10 19.21
CA PHE A 293 11.37 2.23 19.06
C PHE A 293 11.93 3.33 19.96
N GLN A 294 12.94 2.98 20.76
CA GLN A 294 13.59 3.91 21.65
C GLN A 294 15.00 3.44 22.00
N ILE A 295 15.97 4.35 21.96
CA ILE A 295 17.37 4.04 22.32
C ILE A 295 18.06 5.24 22.98
N ILE A 296 19.09 4.96 23.79
CA ILE A 296 19.94 5.95 24.44
C ILE A 296 21.33 5.92 23.79
N CYS A 297 21.82 7.08 23.38
CA CYS A 297 23.17 7.21 22.83
C CYS A 297 24.25 6.96 23.89
N ALA A 298 25.10 5.95 23.69
CA ALA A 298 26.19 5.65 24.63
C ALA A 298 27.23 6.77 24.75
N ARG A 299 27.32 7.71 23.78
CA ARG A 299 28.30 8.80 23.78
C ARG A 299 27.80 10.07 24.47
N CYS A 300 26.58 10.51 24.14
CA CYS A 300 26.03 11.78 24.63
C CYS A 300 24.80 11.61 25.53
N TYR A 301 24.39 10.36 25.80
CA TYR A 301 23.22 10.00 26.61
C TYR A 301 21.88 10.54 26.10
N PHE A 302 21.86 11.06 24.86
CA PHE A 302 20.64 11.52 24.22
C PHE A 302 19.73 10.33 23.92
N LYS A 303 18.51 10.40 24.42
CA LYS A 303 17.44 9.42 24.19
C LYS A 303 16.64 9.85 22.96
N PHE A 304 16.46 8.94 22.01
CA PHE A 304 15.74 9.23 20.77
C PHE A 304 14.96 8.02 20.24
N ASP A 305 14.02 8.31 19.35
CA ASP A 305 13.01 7.42 18.78
C ASP A 305 12.77 7.77 17.29
N HIS A 306 11.76 7.18 16.66
CA HIS A 306 11.43 7.46 15.27
C HIS A 306 11.06 8.93 15.03
N GLU A 307 10.44 9.60 16.00
CA GLU A 307 10.03 11.00 15.88
C GLU A 307 11.24 11.93 15.74
N ARG A 308 12.28 11.70 16.53
CA ARG A 308 13.53 12.47 16.41
C ARG A 308 14.24 12.21 15.08
N LEU A 309 14.15 11.00 14.53
CA LEU A 309 14.69 10.69 13.20
C LEU A 309 13.94 11.42 12.07
N ARG A 310 12.63 11.61 12.19
CA ARG A 310 11.82 12.42 11.24
C ARG A 310 12.23 13.89 11.26
N VAL A 311 12.51 14.44 12.44
CA VAL A 311 13.06 15.80 12.57
C VAL A 311 14.45 15.90 11.92
N VAL A 312 15.31 14.89 12.09
CA VAL A 312 16.62 14.84 11.39
C VAL A 312 16.45 14.83 9.87
N LYS A 313 15.50 14.05 9.33
CA LYS A 313 15.17 14.07 7.90
C LYS A 313 14.81 15.48 7.43
N PHE A 314 13.92 16.18 8.14
CA PHE A 314 13.55 17.56 7.80
C PHE A 314 14.75 18.52 7.84
N LEU A 315 15.60 18.42 8.86
CA LEU A 315 16.80 19.24 8.98
C LEU A 315 17.77 19.01 7.82
N ASN A 316 17.94 17.76 7.39
CA ASN A 316 18.78 17.39 6.23
C ASN A 316 18.22 17.97 4.92
N ASP A 317 16.90 17.89 4.71
CA ASP A 317 16.27 18.50 3.53
C ASP A 317 16.37 20.04 3.55
N MET A 318 16.22 20.66 4.72
CA MET A 318 16.41 22.11 4.90
C MET A 318 17.87 22.53 4.65
N GLU A 319 18.84 21.68 4.99
CA GLU A 319 20.25 21.91 4.68
C GLU A 319 20.54 21.82 3.18
N LYS A 320 19.99 20.82 2.49
CA LYS A 320 20.07 20.71 1.02
C LYS A 320 19.42 21.91 0.33
N LEU A 321 18.29 22.39 0.84
CA LEU A 321 17.64 23.62 0.37
C LEU A 321 18.54 24.84 0.51
N ALA A 322 19.20 24.99 1.66
CA ALA A 322 20.07 26.12 1.93
C ALA A 322 21.33 26.14 1.06
N ASN A 323 22.02 24.98 1.02
CA ASN A 323 23.37 24.83 0.47
C ASN A 323 23.35 24.50 -1.04
N LEU A 324 22.40 23.68 -1.49
CA LEU A 324 22.34 23.16 -2.86
C LEU A 324 21.14 23.68 -3.66
N LYS A 325 20.28 24.50 -3.03
CA LYS A 325 19.03 25.01 -3.63
C LYS A 325 18.07 23.92 -4.10
N ILE A 326 18.20 22.69 -3.59
CA ILE A 326 17.26 21.60 -3.85
C ILE A 326 15.97 21.87 -3.06
N PRO A 327 14.80 22.00 -3.70
CA PRO A 327 13.54 22.28 -3.00
C PRO A 327 13.21 21.23 -1.94
N MET A 328 12.40 21.61 -0.94
CA MET A 328 11.81 20.67 0.00
C MET A 328 10.91 19.66 -0.76
N PRO A 329 10.79 18.40 -0.32
CA PRO A 329 9.89 17.44 -0.94
C PRO A 329 8.44 17.94 -0.87
N GLY A 330 7.63 17.60 -1.87
CA GLY A 330 6.23 18.04 -2.00
C GLY A 330 6.04 19.43 -2.61
N THR A 331 7.08 20.07 -3.17
CA THR A 331 7.06 21.49 -3.57
C THR A 331 7.41 21.76 -5.04
N ILE A 332 7.59 20.73 -5.88
CA ILE A 332 7.98 20.94 -7.29
C ILE A 332 6.88 20.57 -8.31
N LEU A 333 5.93 19.71 -7.96
CA LEU A 333 4.81 19.33 -8.84
C LEU A 333 3.59 20.24 -8.60
N SER A 334 2.90 20.62 -9.68
CA SER A 334 1.62 21.35 -9.61
C SER A 334 0.47 20.49 -9.09
N LEU A 335 -0.72 21.08 -8.90
CA LEU A 335 -1.96 20.36 -8.54
C LEU A 335 -2.34 19.27 -9.57
N LYS A 336 -1.93 19.48 -10.82
CA LYS A 336 -2.10 18.50 -11.90
C LYS A 336 -1.06 17.37 -11.86
N GLY A 337 -0.14 17.38 -10.89
CA GLY A 337 0.95 16.41 -10.77
C GLY A 337 2.08 16.60 -11.77
N VAL A 338 2.08 17.67 -12.57
CA VAL A 338 3.08 17.92 -13.61
C VAL A 338 4.00 19.07 -13.21
N PRO A 339 5.29 19.04 -13.61
CA PRO A 339 6.11 20.25 -13.71
C PRO A 339 5.43 21.26 -14.61
N GLN A 340 5.27 22.50 -14.13
CA GLN A 340 4.68 23.57 -14.92
C GLN A 340 5.75 24.60 -15.26
N THR A 341 5.69 25.12 -16.48
CA THR A 341 6.57 26.21 -16.93
C THR A 341 6.57 27.31 -15.88
N PRO A 342 7.73 27.92 -15.57
CA PRO A 342 7.76 29.06 -14.67
C PRO A 342 6.89 30.19 -15.24
N VAL A 343 5.70 30.36 -14.69
CA VAL A 343 4.94 31.59 -14.87
C VAL A 343 5.63 32.62 -13.97
N ARG A 344 5.65 33.91 -14.35
CA ARG A 344 6.06 35.04 -13.47
C ARG A 344 5.19 35.17 -12.19
N ALA A 345 4.62 34.09 -11.70
CA ALA A 345 3.51 34.04 -10.79
C ALA A 345 3.99 34.20 -9.34
N LYS A 346 3.38 35.21 -8.72
CA LYS A 346 3.34 35.52 -7.30
C LYS A 346 2.80 34.37 -6.42
N HIS A 347 2.41 33.24 -7.03
CA HIS A 347 1.84 32.04 -6.43
C HIS A 347 2.51 30.82 -7.05
N SER A 348 3.37 30.14 -6.29
CA SER A 348 4.25 29.09 -6.79
C SER A 348 4.19 27.86 -5.89
N VAL A 349 4.32 26.68 -6.49
CA VAL A 349 4.51 25.39 -5.80
C VAL A 349 5.67 25.41 -4.79
N LEU A 350 6.65 26.30 -5.02
CA LEU A 350 7.81 26.50 -4.16
C LEU A 350 7.52 27.32 -2.89
N PHE A 351 6.29 27.80 -2.67
CA PHE A 351 5.98 28.63 -1.50
C PHE A 351 6.52 28.06 -0.18
N PRO A 352 6.36 26.75 0.15
CA PRO A 352 6.89 26.20 1.39
C PRO A 352 8.43 26.24 1.45
N SER A 353 9.09 25.91 0.34
CA SER A 353 10.56 25.98 0.20
C SER A 353 11.06 27.42 0.40
N LYS A 354 10.41 28.41 -0.21
CA LYS A 354 10.76 29.83 -0.05
C LYS A 354 10.45 30.35 1.36
N LEU A 355 9.36 29.91 1.96
CA LEU A 355 8.98 30.24 3.34
C LEU A 355 10.04 29.76 4.33
N ILE A 356 10.50 28.51 4.18
CA ILE A 356 11.55 27.94 5.03
C ILE A 356 12.85 28.70 4.80
N LEU A 357 13.30 28.81 3.55
CA LEU A 357 14.58 29.43 3.21
C LEU A 357 14.67 30.90 3.64
N ASN A 358 13.63 31.69 3.38
CA ASN A 358 13.70 33.15 3.55
C ASN A 358 13.23 33.62 4.94
N CYS A 359 12.41 32.82 5.65
CA CYS A 359 11.73 33.31 6.86
C CYS A 359 11.93 32.42 8.10
N LEU A 360 12.07 31.10 7.94
CA LEU A 360 12.02 30.17 9.07
C LEU A 360 13.33 29.46 9.36
N GLN A 361 14.30 29.46 8.45
CA GLN A 361 15.53 28.68 8.56
C GLN A 361 16.21 28.79 9.94
N ASN A 362 16.48 30.02 10.41
CA ASN A 362 17.15 30.22 11.70
C ASN A 362 16.26 29.83 12.90
N LYS A 363 14.95 30.10 12.82
CA LYS A 363 14.00 29.75 13.88
C LYS A 363 13.84 28.24 14.01
N LEU A 364 13.72 27.53 12.90
CA LEU A 364 13.64 26.07 12.84
C LEU A 364 14.94 25.44 13.34
N ARG A 365 16.11 25.94 12.93
CA ARG A 365 17.40 25.44 13.44
C ARG A 365 17.53 25.56 14.95
N ALA A 366 17.09 26.68 15.53
CA ALA A 366 17.12 26.88 16.98
C ALA A 366 16.11 25.96 17.69
N ALA A 367 14.86 25.94 17.23
CA ALA A 367 13.78 25.18 17.88
C ALA A 367 13.98 23.66 17.84
N LEU A 368 14.65 23.15 16.80
CA LEU A 368 14.89 21.73 16.57
C LEU A 368 16.28 21.27 17.02
N ASN A 369 17.02 22.12 17.75
CA ASN A 369 18.31 21.75 18.32
C ASN A 369 18.11 20.82 19.52
N PHE A 370 18.41 19.53 19.35
CA PHE A 370 18.23 18.52 20.40
C PHE A 370 19.02 18.75 21.69
N ARG A 371 20.04 19.63 21.68
CA ARG A 371 20.77 20.00 22.91
C ARG A 371 19.97 20.96 23.79
N GLU A 372 19.21 21.84 23.16
CA GLU A 372 18.38 22.85 23.84
C GLU A 372 16.95 22.37 24.03
N ASN A 373 16.42 21.64 23.03
CA ASN A 373 15.11 21.03 23.04
C ASN A 373 15.20 19.53 22.74
N PRO A 374 15.49 18.68 23.74
CA PRO A 374 15.49 17.22 23.57
C PRO A 374 14.15 16.66 23.08
N GLY A 375 13.06 17.40 23.35
CA GLY A 375 11.69 17.07 23.01
C GLY A 375 11.30 17.33 21.55
N ALA A 376 12.16 17.96 20.74
CA ALA A 376 11.82 18.42 19.40
C ALA A 376 11.15 17.33 18.53
N SER A 377 10.10 17.74 17.82
CA SER A 377 9.17 16.89 17.08
C SER A 377 8.75 17.52 15.75
N VAL A 378 8.09 16.76 14.89
CA VAL A 378 7.47 17.25 13.65
C VAL A 378 6.34 18.24 13.96
N SER A 379 5.71 18.13 15.14
CA SER A 379 4.72 19.13 15.59
C SER A 379 5.31 20.51 15.81
N ASP A 380 6.55 20.61 16.31
CA ASP A 380 7.22 21.90 16.45
C ASP A 380 7.44 22.56 15.07
N ILE A 381 7.73 21.74 14.06
CA ILE A 381 7.86 22.19 12.66
C ILE A 381 6.52 22.73 12.16
N ARG A 382 5.43 21.96 12.35
CA ARG A 382 4.06 22.35 11.99
C ARG A 382 3.70 23.69 12.64
N ASP A 383 3.88 23.80 13.95
CA ASP A 383 3.47 24.96 14.72
C ASP A 383 4.23 26.23 14.31
N LEU A 384 5.53 26.11 14.01
CA LEU A 384 6.33 27.22 13.47
C LEU A 384 5.87 27.64 12.07
N ILE A 385 5.50 26.69 11.21
CA ILE A 385 4.93 26.99 9.89
C ILE A 385 3.56 27.69 10.07
N GLU A 386 2.67 27.19 10.92
CA GLU A 386 1.37 27.81 11.19
C GLU A 386 1.50 29.25 11.69
N GLN A 387 2.42 29.49 12.62
CA GLN A 387 2.73 30.83 13.11
C GLN A 387 3.23 31.73 11.97
N ALA A 388 4.05 31.19 11.07
CA ALA A 388 4.53 31.90 9.89
C ALA A 388 3.38 32.29 8.94
N LEU A 389 2.44 31.37 8.70
CA LEU A 389 1.30 31.57 7.81
C LEU A 389 0.30 32.60 8.36
N LYS A 390 0.23 32.79 9.68
CA LYS A 390 -0.59 33.84 10.31
C LYS A 390 -0.05 35.25 10.08
N SER A 391 1.26 35.42 9.85
CA SER A 391 1.90 36.73 9.67
C SER A 391 1.83 37.23 8.22
N PRO A 392 1.18 38.38 7.94
CA PRO A 392 1.15 38.98 6.60
C PRO A 392 2.55 39.31 6.07
N ARG A 393 3.46 39.76 6.93
CA ARG A 393 4.86 40.08 6.56
C ARG A 393 5.59 38.85 6.07
N THR A 394 5.46 37.73 6.79
CA THR A 394 6.12 36.47 6.43
C THR A 394 5.59 35.92 5.10
N ARG A 395 4.27 35.97 4.89
CA ARG A 395 3.65 35.59 3.61
C ARG A 395 4.14 36.45 2.45
N SER A 396 4.23 37.77 2.66
CA SER A 396 4.73 38.70 1.65
C SER A 396 6.21 38.46 1.32
N THR A 397 7.07 38.26 2.33
CA THR A 397 8.50 37.99 2.13
C THR A 397 8.76 36.67 1.38
N ALA A 398 7.96 35.62 1.63
CA ALA A 398 8.16 34.32 0.99
C ALA A 398 7.92 34.35 -0.53
N ASN A 399 6.90 35.08 -1.01
CA ASN A 399 6.51 35.08 -2.43
C ASN A 399 6.58 36.45 -3.13
N GLY A 400 7.00 37.51 -2.44
CA GLY A 400 6.96 38.88 -2.97
C GLY A 400 5.53 39.38 -3.24
N SER A 401 4.52 38.82 -2.56
CA SER A 401 3.10 39.11 -2.80
C SER A 401 2.58 40.26 -1.92
N ILE A 402 1.69 41.08 -2.49
CA ILE A 402 1.09 42.27 -1.84
C ILE A 402 -0.26 41.92 -1.18
N SER A 403 -1.00 40.92 -1.67
CA SER A 403 -2.38 40.66 -1.22
C SER A 403 -2.46 40.02 0.18
N GLY A 404 -1.34 39.48 0.68
CA GLY A 404 -1.26 38.83 1.98
C GLY A 404 -2.14 37.59 2.14
N GLN A 405 -2.98 37.18 1.19
CA GLN A 405 -3.83 35.99 1.29
C GLN A 405 -3.18 34.75 0.66
N LEU A 406 -3.35 33.59 1.29
CA LEU A 406 -2.85 32.31 0.78
C LEU A 406 -3.83 31.71 -0.24
N THR A 407 -3.32 31.41 -1.42
CA THR A 407 -4.03 30.71 -2.51
C THR A 407 -4.04 29.21 -2.31
N ARG A 408 -4.89 28.49 -3.06
CA ARG A 408 -4.94 27.03 -3.04
C ARG A 408 -3.59 26.43 -3.48
N GLU A 409 -2.98 27.05 -4.49
CA GLU A 409 -1.70 26.70 -5.09
C GLU A 409 -0.52 26.88 -4.13
N GLU A 410 -0.69 27.63 -3.04
CA GLU A 410 0.30 27.78 -1.96
C GLU A 410 -0.02 26.88 -0.77
N LYS A 411 -1.30 26.68 -0.44
CA LYS A 411 -1.75 25.85 0.69
C LYS A 411 -1.46 24.36 0.48
N ILE A 412 -1.72 23.84 -0.71
CA ILE A 412 -1.57 22.40 -0.99
C ILE A 412 -0.10 21.95 -0.92
N PRO A 413 0.88 22.67 -1.50
CA PRO A 413 2.29 22.33 -1.33
C PRO A 413 2.77 22.34 0.13
N VAL A 414 2.23 23.20 0.99
CA VAL A 414 2.57 23.17 2.44
C VAL A 414 2.18 21.83 3.04
N ARG A 415 0.96 21.36 2.75
CA ARG A 415 0.45 20.07 3.23
C ARG A 415 1.25 18.90 2.64
N ARG A 416 1.47 18.92 1.32
CA ARG A 416 2.27 17.91 0.61
C ARG A 416 3.71 17.83 1.08
N MET A 417 4.27 18.93 1.57
CA MET A 417 5.60 18.94 2.17
C MET A 417 5.57 18.33 3.58
N MET A 418 4.60 18.72 4.41
CA MET A 418 4.50 18.19 5.77
C MET A 418 4.23 16.68 5.81
N SER A 419 3.41 16.16 4.89
CA SER A 419 3.13 14.72 4.80
C SER A 419 4.37 13.85 4.51
N ARG A 420 5.50 14.45 4.10
CA ARG A 420 6.77 13.74 3.83
C ARG A 420 7.55 13.41 5.09
N TYR A 421 7.21 14.09 6.18
CA TYR A 421 7.84 13.94 7.48
C TYR A 421 6.89 13.27 8.48
N TRP A 422 5.59 13.19 8.16
CA TRP A 422 4.62 12.43 8.93
C TRP A 422 4.93 10.94 8.84
N ASP A 423 5.19 10.30 9.97
CA ASP A 423 5.47 8.86 10.06
C ASP A 423 6.56 8.32 9.13
N ASN A 424 7.46 9.17 8.62
CA ASN A 424 8.45 8.79 7.62
C ASN A 424 9.83 9.41 7.91
N SER A 425 10.78 8.57 8.33
CA SER A 425 12.17 8.93 8.58
C SER A 425 13.11 8.61 7.40
N SER A 426 12.63 7.92 6.37
CA SER A 426 13.41 7.55 5.18
C SER A 426 13.70 8.77 4.29
N PRO A 427 14.70 8.76 3.40
CA PRO A 427 14.97 9.89 2.49
C PRO A 427 13.93 10.08 1.38
N PHE A 428 12.93 9.21 1.26
CA PHE A 428 11.92 9.23 0.21
C PHE A 428 10.67 10.02 0.64
N ALA A 429 9.93 10.54 -0.33
CA ALA A 429 8.66 11.23 -0.12
C ALA A 429 7.54 10.32 0.42
N LEU A 430 7.66 9.02 0.17
CA LEU A 430 6.72 7.98 0.58
C LEU A 430 7.27 7.16 1.74
N ASP A 431 6.40 6.78 2.69
CA ASP A 431 6.73 5.70 3.62
C ASP A 431 6.67 4.35 2.88
N LEU A 432 7.85 3.83 2.53
CA LEU A 432 7.98 2.61 1.75
C LEU A 432 7.60 1.35 2.53
N ILE A 433 7.68 1.36 3.87
CA ILE A 433 7.23 0.23 4.69
C ILE A 433 5.72 0.11 4.55
N GLY A 434 4.98 1.17 4.86
CA GLY A 434 3.52 1.19 4.72
C GLY A 434 3.07 0.92 3.29
N ALA A 435 3.79 1.43 2.28
CA ALA A 435 3.47 1.16 0.88
C ALA A 435 3.53 -0.34 0.53
N VAL A 436 4.59 -1.05 0.93
CA VAL A 436 4.70 -2.49 0.71
C VAL A 436 3.60 -3.25 1.44
N ILE A 437 3.28 -2.87 2.69
CA ILE A 437 2.23 -3.52 3.47
C ILE A 437 0.85 -3.35 2.81
N ARG A 438 0.50 -2.14 2.34
CA ARG A 438 -0.76 -1.90 1.62
C ARG A 438 -0.83 -2.68 0.30
N GLN A 439 0.27 -2.73 -0.45
CA GLN A 439 0.32 -3.49 -1.71
C GLN A 439 0.22 -5.01 -1.49
N GLY A 440 0.63 -5.52 -0.32
CA GLY A 440 0.49 -6.94 0.05
C GLY A 440 -0.94 -7.48 -0.04
N VAL A 441 -1.95 -6.63 0.18
CA VAL A 441 -3.38 -7.00 0.04
C VAL A 441 -3.75 -7.22 -1.42
N PHE A 442 -3.30 -6.32 -2.31
CA PHE A 442 -3.51 -6.48 -3.74
C PHE A 442 -2.78 -7.72 -4.26
N ILE A 443 -1.51 -7.90 -3.90
CA ILE A 443 -0.70 -9.06 -4.27
C ILE A 443 -1.42 -10.36 -3.89
N GLY A 444 -1.86 -10.49 -2.63
CA GLY A 444 -2.57 -11.70 -2.17
C GLY A 444 -3.84 -11.98 -2.98
N LYS A 445 -4.64 -10.96 -3.28
CA LYS A 445 -5.85 -11.14 -4.11
C LYS A 445 -5.54 -11.58 -5.53
N MET A 446 -4.45 -11.08 -6.12
CA MET A 446 -4.04 -11.44 -7.48
C MET A 446 -3.53 -12.89 -7.53
N ASP A 447 -2.79 -13.30 -6.49
CA ASP A 447 -2.29 -14.66 -6.32
C ASP A 447 -3.44 -15.65 -6.09
N ASP A 448 -4.38 -15.35 -5.18
CA ASP A 448 -5.55 -16.20 -4.89
C ASP A 448 -6.47 -16.42 -6.11
N ILE A 449 -6.56 -15.44 -7.02
CA ILE A 449 -7.35 -15.55 -8.25
C ILE A 449 -6.67 -16.47 -9.27
N ASP A 450 -5.35 -16.50 -9.23
CA ASP A 450 -4.49 -17.41 -10.00
C ASP A 450 -4.70 -17.34 -11.53
N TRP A 451 -4.65 -16.14 -12.09
CA TRP A 451 -4.79 -15.97 -13.55
C TRP A 451 -3.65 -16.61 -14.35
N LEU A 452 -2.45 -16.79 -13.77
CA LEU A 452 -1.31 -17.39 -14.46
C LEU A 452 -1.61 -18.81 -14.95
N HIS A 453 -2.41 -19.57 -14.19
CA HIS A 453 -2.83 -20.92 -14.55
C HIS A 453 -4.12 -20.95 -15.38
N SER A 454 -4.68 -19.78 -15.74
CA SER A 454 -5.88 -19.71 -16.56
C SER A 454 -5.60 -20.17 -18.00
N PRO A 455 -6.42 -21.08 -18.58
CA PRO A 455 -6.29 -21.49 -19.97
C PRO A 455 -6.57 -20.33 -20.96
N THR A 456 -7.15 -19.22 -20.48
CA THR A 456 -7.55 -18.06 -21.29
C THR A 456 -6.72 -16.81 -20.96
N LEU A 457 -5.53 -16.99 -20.38
CA LEU A 457 -4.71 -15.90 -19.83
C LEU A 457 -4.52 -14.72 -20.81
N ASP A 458 -4.08 -14.98 -22.05
CA ASP A 458 -3.90 -13.94 -23.06
C ASP A 458 -5.21 -13.17 -23.34
N PHE A 459 -6.31 -13.88 -23.56
CA PHE A 459 -7.62 -13.28 -23.81
C PHE A 459 -8.11 -12.43 -22.62
N THR A 460 -7.91 -12.92 -21.40
CA THR A 460 -8.22 -12.19 -20.17
C THR A 460 -7.41 -10.88 -20.10
N MET A 461 -6.10 -10.93 -20.40
CA MET A 461 -5.26 -9.72 -20.40
C MET A 461 -5.68 -8.71 -21.47
N GLU A 462 -6.02 -9.16 -22.69
CA GLU A 462 -6.55 -8.28 -23.74
C GLU A 462 -7.82 -7.55 -23.31
N ARG A 463 -8.76 -8.29 -22.70
CA ARG A 463 -10.01 -7.74 -22.16
C ARG A 463 -9.75 -6.71 -21.07
N ILE A 464 -8.81 -7.01 -20.17
CA ILE A 464 -8.39 -6.11 -19.08
C ILE A 464 -7.79 -4.81 -19.63
N ILE A 465 -6.87 -4.90 -20.60
CA ILE A 465 -6.25 -3.72 -21.21
C ILE A 465 -7.29 -2.86 -21.93
N LYS A 466 -8.26 -3.48 -22.63
CA LYS A 466 -9.39 -2.76 -23.24
C LYS A 466 -10.22 -2.03 -22.19
N LYS A 467 -10.53 -2.68 -21.07
CA LYS A 467 -11.28 -2.08 -19.95
C LYS A 467 -10.51 -0.94 -19.29
N TYR A 468 -9.20 -1.08 -19.10
CA TYR A 468 -8.30 -0.04 -18.61
C TYR A 468 -8.27 1.20 -19.50
N ARG A 469 -8.19 1.03 -20.83
CA ARG A 469 -8.29 2.17 -21.78
C ARG A 469 -9.61 2.92 -21.64
N ARG A 470 -10.71 2.19 -21.46
CA ARG A 470 -12.05 2.77 -21.24
C ARG A 470 -12.14 3.50 -19.90
N PHE A 471 -11.51 2.95 -18.85
CA PHE A 471 -11.39 3.60 -17.55
C PHE A 471 -10.65 4.94 -17.63
N PHE A 472 -9.56 5.04 -18.39
CA PHE A 472 -8.88 6.33 -18.62
C PHE A 472 -9.73 7.38 -19.34
N ARG A 473 -10.64 6.96 -20.22
CA ARG A 473 -11.62 7.88 -20.84
C ARG A 473 -12.63 8.39 -19.81
N ILE A 474 -13.05 7.55 -18.85
CA ILE A 474 -13.91 7.98 -17.75
C ILE A 474 -13.18 9.00 -16.87
N LEU A 475 -11.90 8.76 -16.54
CA LEU A 475 -11.05 9.71 -15.81
C LEU A 475 -10.94 11.08 -16.52
N HIS A 476 -10.95 11.09 -17.86
CA HIS A 476 -10.95 12.31 -18.66
C HIS A 476 -12.32 13.01 -18.64
N SER A 477 -13.41 12.27 -18.86
CA SER A 477 -14.76 12.82 -19.04
C SER A 477 -15.43 13.26 -17.73
N ASN A 478 -15.01 12.71 -16.58
CA ASN A 478 -15.58 13.05 -15.27
C ASN A 478 -14.54 13.75 -14.37
N THR A 479 -14.27 15.03 -14.65
CA THR A 479 -13.34 15.84 -13.84
C THR A 479 -13.87 16.15 -12.44
N GLU A 480 -15.12 15.82 -12.13
CA GLU A 480 -15.76 16.07 -10.84
C GLU A 480 -15.84 14.83 -9.93
N VAL A 481 -15.53 13.64 -10.44
CA VAL A 481 -15.79 12.36 -9.72
C VAL A 481 -14.50 11.56 -9.50
N VAL A 482 -14.36 10.98 -8.32
CA VAL A 482 -13.32 9.98 -8.02
C VAL A 482 -13.68 8.67 -8.72
N ALA A 483 -12.96 8.33 -9.80
CA ALA A 483 -13.13 7.05 -10.48
C ALA A 483 -12.40 5.94 -9.71
N VAL A 484 -13.05 4.81 -9.48
CA VAL A 484 -12.53 3.68 -8.69
C VAL A 484 -12.31 2.47 -9.60
N PRO A 485 -11.09 1.92 -9.69
CA PRO A 485 -10.80 0.76 -10.53
C PRO A 485 -11.40 -0.53 -9.93
N THR A 486 -11.84 -1.44 -10.78
CA THR A 486 -12.02 -2.86 -10.41
C THR A 486 -10.64 -3.53 -10.30
N LEU A 487 -10.54 -4.66 -9.59
CA LEU A 487 -9.26 -5.37 -9.38
C LEU A 487 -8.51 -5.67 -10.69
N ASP A 488 -9.25 -6.07 -11.73
CA ASP A 488 -8.70 -6.34 -13.07
C ASP A 488 -8.14 -5.09 -13.77
N VAL A 489 -8.85 -3.96 -13.68
CA VAL A 489 -8.37 -2.65 -14.20
C VAL A 489 -7.15 -2.17 -13.43
N ASP A 490 -7.10 -2.47 -12.13
CA ASP A 490 -6.02 -2.04 -11.25
C ASP A 490 -4.72 -2.80 -11.54
N LEU A 491 -4.78 -4.09 -11.87
CA LEU A 491 -3.62 -4.83 -12.41
C LEU A 491 -3.01 -4.08 -13.62
N ALA A 492 -3.83 -3.77 -14.62
CA ALA A 492 -3.36 -3.03 -15.79
C ALA A 492 -2.81 -1.64 -15.42
N TRP A 493 -3.44 -0.96 -14.46
CA TRP A 493 -2.98 0.35 -14.02
C TRP A 493 -1.61 0.26 -13.33
N HIS A 494 -1.43 -0.66 -12.38
CA HIS A 494 -0.16 -0.93 -11.72
C HIS A 494 0.92 -1.32 -12.73
N THR A 495 0.63 -2.25 -13.66
CA THR A 495 1.55 -2.63 -14.74
C THR A 495 2.04 -1.41 -15.52
N HIS A 496 1.14 -0.47 -15.81
CA HIS A 496 1.51 0.75 -16.53
C HIS A 496 2.43 1.66 -15.70
N GLN A 497 2.14 1.83 -14.42
CA GLN A 497 2.94 2.68 -13.51
C GLN A 497 4.37 2.20 -13.34
N LEU A 498 4.59 0.89 -13.46
CA LEU A 498 5.91 0.27 -13.49
C LEU A 498 6.72 0.64 -14.75
N SER A 499 6.16 1.42 -15.67
CA SER A 499 6.86 2.14 -16.74
C SER A 499 6.64 3.66 -16.61
N PRO A 500 7.33 4.33 -15.67
CA PRO A 500 6.93 5.64 -15.15
C PRO A 500 6.86 6.75 -16.21
N GLN A 501 7.86 6.87 -17.08
CA GLN A 501 7.84 7.86 -18.17
C GLN A 501 6.74 7.58 -19.22
N ARG A 502 6.48 6.31 -19.54
CA ARG A 502 5.37 5.92 -20.44
C ARG A 502 4.02 6.24 -19.81
N TYR A 503 3.84 5.89 -18.55
CA TYR A 503 2.63 6.19 -17.79
C TYR A 503 2.38 7.69 -17.64
N PHE A 504 3.42 8.48 -17.37
CA PHE A 504 3.33 9.94 -17.37
C PHE A 504 2.85 10.46 -18.73
N THR A 505 3.50 10.02 -19.81
CA THR A 505 3.16 10.42 -21.18
C THR A 505 1.71 10.07 -21.53
N TYR A 506 1.28 8.84 -21.24
CA TYR A 506 -0.08 8.40 -21.48
C TYR A 506 -1.10 9.19 -20.64
N SER A 507 -0.81 9.41 -19.35
CA SER A 507 -1.67 10.18 -18.45
C SER A 507 -1.90 11.60 -18.94
N VAL A 508 -0.83 12.35 -19.23
CA VAL A 508 -0.96 13.76 -19.65
C VAL A 508 -1.60 13.90 -21.04
N THR A 509 -1.49 12.86 -21.88
CA THR A 509 -2.10 12.82 -23.22
C THR A 509 -3.59 12.48 -23.14
N MET A 510 -3.95 11.43 -22.39
CA MET A 510 -5.33 10.96 -22.27
C MET A 510 -6.18 11.85 -21.36
N THR A 511 -5.55 12.50 -20.38
CA THR A 511 -6.17 13.48 -19.50
C THR A 511 -5.38 14.79 -19.63
N PRO A 512 -5.77 15.72 -20.54
CA PRO A 512 -4.94 16.82 -20.99
C PRO A 512 -4.23 17.59 -19.87
N GLY A 513 -2.91 17.42 -19.81
CA GLY A 513 -2.02 18.10 -18.87
C GLY A 513 -2.12 17.65 -17.42
N LYS A 514 -2.76 16.50 -17.13
CA LYS A 514 -2.90 15.93 -15.79
C LYS A 514 -2.11 14.62 -15.70
N PHE A 515 -1.20 14.54 -14.74
CA PHE A 515 -0.55 13.29 -14.37
C PHE A 515 -1.42 12.59 -13.33
N ILE A 516 -2.06 11.50 -13.74
CA ILE A 516 -3.00 10.78 -12.87
C ILE A 516 -2.22 10.10 -11.75
N ASN A 517 -2.56 10.42 -10.50
CA ASN A 517 -2.03 9.71 -9.35
C ASN A 517 -2.81 8.42 -9.13
N HIS A 518 -2.18 7.43 -8.50
CA HIS A 518 -2.87 6.31 -7.87
C HIS A 518 -2.69 6.50 -6.38
N ASP A 519 -3.79 6.86 -5.74
CA ASP A 519 -3.79 7.09 -4.31
C ASP A 519 -4.01 5.73 -3.64
N ASP A 520 -2.94 5.23 -3.02
CA ASP A 520 -2.98 3.99 -2.25
C ASP A 520 -3.60 4.19 -0.85
N LYS A 521 -4.20 5.37 -0.59
CA LYS A 521 -4.94 5.74 0.62
C LYS A 521 -6.27 6.43 0.27
N ILE A 522 -7.37 5.69 0.30
CA ILE A 522 -8.72 6.20 0.08
C ILE A 522 -9.64 5.76 1.22
N GLU A 523 -10.36 6.69 1.81
CA GLU A 523 -11.36 6.37 2.84
C GLU A 523 -12.45 5.41 2.30
N SER A 524 -12.77 4.36 3.07
CA SER A 524 -13.74 3.31 2.67
C SER A 524 -15.11 3.84 2.24
N SER A 525 -15.60 4.91 2.86
CA SER A 525 -16.87 5.57 2.53
C SER A 525 -16.84 6.21 1.14
N LYS A 526 -15.75 6.94 0.82
CA LYS A 526 -15.51 7.58 -0.48
C LYS A 526 -15.33 6.54 -1.60
N LEU A 527 -14.75 5.38 -1.26
CA LEU A 527 -14.53 4.28 -2.19
C LEU A 527 -15.87 3.68 -2.68
N SER A 528 -16.81 3.43 -1.77
CA SER A 528 -18.13 2.85 -2.12
C SER A 528 -18.92 3.78 -3.06
N ASP A 529 -19.00 5.07 -2.73
CA ASP A 529 -19.72 6.06 -3.54
C ASP A 529 -19.02 6.31 -4.89
N GLY A 530 -17.68 6.36 -4.89
CA GLY A 530 -16.87 6.51 -6.10
C GLY A 530 -17.05 5.32 -7.05
N PHE A 531 -17.10 4.11 -6.52
CA PHE A 531 -17.31 2.91 -7.31
C PHE A 531 -18.69 2.86 -7.96
N GLU A 532 -19.76 3.14 -7.20
CA GLU A 532 -21.12 3.15 -7.77
C GLU A 532 -21.22 4.14 -8.94
N ARG A 533 -20.64 5.34 -8.77
CA ARG A 533 -20.60 6.35 -9.84
C ARG A 533 -19.76 5.91 -11.03
N THR A 534 -18.61 5.28 -10.79
CA THR A 534 -17.74 4.76 -11.87
C THR A 534 -18.46 3.67 -12.67
N ALA A 535 -19.15 2.77 -12.00
CA ALA A 535 -19.91 1.69 -12.63
C ALA A 535 -21.01 2.24 -13.53
N LYS A 536 -21.79 3.22 -13.04
CA LYS A 536 -22.83 3.90 -13.83
C LYS A 536 -22.25 4.63 -15.03
N ALA A 537 -21.14 5.35 -14.86
CA ALA A 537 -20.48 6.05 -15.96
C ALA A 537 -19.97 5.08 -17.03
N TYR A 538 -19.41 3.94 -16.62
CA TYR A 538 -18.93 2.91 -17.54
C TYR A 538 -20.09 2.26 -18.31
N GLU A 539 -21.17 1.88 -17.62
CA GLU A 539 -22.36 1.30 -18.25
C GLU A 539 -23.01 2.27 -19.23
N ALA A 540 -23.15 3.55 -18.86
CA ALA A 540 -23.69 4.58 -19.74
C ALA A 540 -22.81 4.82 -20.98
N ALA A 541 -21.49 4.76 -20.85
CA ALA A 541 -20.56 5.02 -21.94
C ALA A 541 -20.38 3.82 -22.90
N TYR A 542 -20.52 2.59 -22.40
CA TYR A 542 -20.12 1.39 -23.15
C TYR A 542 -21.19 0.30 -23.25
N GLY A 543 -22.32 0.41 -22.53
CA GLY A 543 -23.37 -0.61 -22.51
C GLY A 543 -22.96 -1.95 -21.90
N GLU A 544 -21.89 -1.96 -21.11
CA GLU A 544 -21.31 -3.17 -20.52
C GLU A 544 -21.24 -3.04 -18.99
N ILE A 545 -21.39 -4.15 -18.27
CA ILE A 545 -21.29 -4.18 -16.81
C ILE A 545 -19.84 -3.94 -16.37
N TYR A 546 -19.63 -2.95 -15.51
CA TYR A 546 -18.30 -2.57 -15.03
C TYR A 546 -17.65 -3.62 -14.13
N SER A 547 -18.40 -4.22 -13.20
CA SER A 547 -17.91 -5.23 -12.26
C SER A 547 -18.55 -6.59 -12.53
N GLN A 548 -17.72 -7.55 -12.93
CA GLN A 548 -18.12 -8.93 -13.24
C GLN A 548 -17.15 -9.86 -12.55
N CYS A 549 -17.59 -11.08 -12.18
CA CYS A 549 -16.69 -12.09 -11.58
C CYS A 549 -15.51 -12.30 -12.50
N THR A 550 -14.29 -12.35 -11.98
CA THR A 550 -13.06 -12.49 -12.77
C THR A 550 -12.28 -13.77 -12.44
N CYS A 551 -12.88 -14.77 -11.81
CA CYS A 551 -12.20 -16.06 -11.60
C CYS A 551 -11.97 -16.79 -12.94
N TRP A 552 -10.97 -17.68 -12.98
CA TRP A 552 -10.58 -18.42 -14.19
C TRP A 552 -11.76 -19.13 -14.88
N TYR A 553 -12.67 -19.76 -14.12
CA TYR A 553 -13.88 -20.37 -14.64
C TYR A 553 -14.78 -19.37 -15.38
N CYS A 554 -15.06 -18.21 -14.78
CA CYS A 554 -15.91 -17.20 -15.41
C CYS A 554 -15.26 -16.58 -16.65
N GLU A 555 -13.93 -16.44 -16.68
CA GLU A 555 -13.19 -16.01 -17.87
C GLU A 555 -13.28 -17.02 -19.01
N ALA A 556 -13.08 -18.31 -18.71
CA ALA A 556 -13.18 -19.38 -19.70
C ALA A 556 -14.54 -19.46 -20.38
N ILE A 557 -15.62 -19.34 -19.61
CA ILE A 557 -16.99 -19.30 -20.13
C ILE A 557 -17.24 -18.04 -20.98
N ARG A 558 -16.58 -16.92 -20.68
CA ARG A 558 -16.71 -15.69 -21.48
C ARG A 558 -15.99 -15.79 -22.82
N GLU A 559 -14.81 -16.40 -22.85
CA GLU A 559 -14.08 -16.65 -24.09
C GLU A 559 -14.90 -17.56 -25.01
N SER A 560 -15.41 -18.68 -24.48
CA SER A 560 -16.15 -19.68 -25.27
C SER A 560 -17.44 -19.14 -25.91
N ASN A 561 -18.07 -18.13 -25.30
CA ASN A 561 -19.33 -17.55 -25.78
C ASN A 561 -19.15 -16.35 -26.74
N GLY A 562 -17.91 -15.91 -26.98
CA GLY A 562 -17.60 -14.72 -27.76
C GLY A 562 -18.05 -13.43 -27.06
N SER A 563 -17.25 -12.37 -27.16
CA SER A 563 -17.44 -11.07 -26.51
C SER A 563 -18.71 -10.28 -26.93
N ASN A 564 -19.65 -10.92 -27.62
CA ASN A 564 -20.94 -10.39 -28.09
C ASN A 564 -22.14 -11.27 -27.72
N GLY A 565 -22.00 -12.21 -26.77
CA GLY A 565 -23.15 -12.88 -26.16
C GLY A 565 -24.10 -11.85 -25.54
N ARG A 566 -25.17 -11.49 -26.27
CA ARG A 566 -26.31 -10.74 -25.75
C ARG A 566 -26.93 -11.55 -24.60
N PHE A 567 -26.41 -11.39 -23.39
CA PHE A 567 -27.23 -11.51 -22.20
C PHE A 567 -28.10 -10.26 -22.13
N SER A 568 -29.05 -10.16 -23.06
CA SER A 568 -30.24 -9.35 -22.84
C SER A 568 -30.88 -9.89 -21.57
N SER A 569 -30.97 -9.03 -20.56
CA SER A 569 -31.95 -9.11 -19.47
C SER A 569 -32.22 -10.51 -18.94
N ASN A 570 -31.52 -10.92 -17.89
CA ASN A 570 -32.19 -11.52 -16.73
C ASN A 570 -31.25 -11.47 -15.53
N ARG A 571 -31.58 -10.57 -14.61
CA ARG A 571 -31.05 -10.47 -13.25
C ARG A 571 -31.07 -11.81 -12.50
N GLU A 572 -31.89 -12.76 -12.96
CA GLU A 572 -32.04 -14.11 -12.42
C GLU A 572 -30.90 -15.07 -12.77
N ASN A 573 -30.18 -14.92 -13.90
CA ASN A 573 -29.10 -15.85 -14.25
C ASN A 573 -27.76 -15.55 -13.55
N ALA A 574 -27.49 -14.28 -13.25
CA ALA A 574 -26.34 -13.89 -12.41
C ALA A 574 -26.56 -14.27 -10.93
N ILE A 575 -27.82 -14.35 -10.50
CA ILE A 575 -28.20 -14.91 -9.19
C ILE A 575 -28.06 -16.45 -9.23
N ALA A 576 -28.48 -17.10 -10.31
CA ALA A 576 -28.35 -18.55 -10.48
C ALA A 576 -26.89 -19.05 -10.56
N LEU A 577 -25.93 -18.21 -10.98
CA LEU A 577 -24.48 -18.49 -10.93
C LEU A 577 -23.94 -18.54 -9.49
N HIS A 578 -24.53 -17.79 -8.57
CA HIS A 578 -24.21 -17.90 -7.13
C HIS A 578 -24.88 -19.11 -6.46
N ASP A 579 -25.88 -19.71 -7.12
CA ASP A 579 -26.72 -20.78 -6.62
C ASP A 579 -26.36 -22.18 -7.18
N GLN A 580 -25.28 -22.30 -7.99
CA GLN A 580 -24.77 -23.61 -8.42
C GLN A 580 -23.97 -24.27 -7.29
N PRO A 581 -24.23 -25.56 -6.96
CA PRO A 581 -23.52 -26.28 -5.91
C PRO A 581 -22.01 -26.44 -6.18
N ASP A 582 -21.59 -26.17 -7.42
CA ASP A 582 -20.22 -26.35 -7.90
C ASP A 582 -19.39 -25.05 -7.84
N ILE A 583 -20.01 -23.91 -7.49
CA ILE A 583 -19.34 -22.60 -7.37
C ILE A 583 -19.17 -22.27 -5.88
N PRO A 584 -17.92 -22.12 -5.37
CA PRO A 584 -17.69 -21.81 -3.96
C PRO A 584 -18.37 -20.49 -3.59
N SER A 585 -19.20 -20.52 -2.55
CA SER A 585 -19.84 -19.34 -1.92
C SER A 585 -18.85 -18.47 -1.11
N ASP A 586 -17.55 -18.67 -1.36
CA ASP A 586 -16.46 -18.03 -0.66
C ASP A 586 -16.36 -16.55 -1.09
N PRO A 587 -16.55 -15.59 -0.16
CA PRO A 587 -16.38 -14.18 -0.43
C PRO A 587 -14.94 -13.81 -0.81
N THR A 588 -13.95 -14.70 -0.78
CA THR A 588 -12.61 -14.45 -1.36
C THR A 588 -12.57 -14.70 -2.87
N LYS A 589 -13.52 -15.46 -3.44
CA LYS A 589 -13.53 -15.89 -4.85
C LYS A 589 -14.57 -15.18 -5.75
N SER A 590 -15.22 -14.16 -5.23
CA SER A 590 -16.28 -13.37 -5.88
C SER A 590 -15.73 -12.13 -6.64
N PRO A 591 -16.50 -11.44 -7.51
CA PRO A 591 -16.07 -10.18 -8.13
C PRO A 591 -15.73 -9.11 -7.09
N HIS A 592 -14.46 -8.72 -7.01
CA HIS A 592 -13.97 -7.78 -6.00
C HIS A 592 -13.58 -6.42 -6.55
N ILE A 593 -13.96 -5.38 -5.81
CA ILE A 593 -13.39 -4.03 -5.97
C ILE A 593 -11.92 -4.08 -5.56
N SER A 594 -11.06 -3.28 -6.20
CA SER A 594 -9.71 -3.06 -5.69
C SER A 594 -9.76 -2.15 -4.45
N ALA A 595 -10.07 -2.73 -3.29
CA ALA A 595 -10.16 -2.02 -2.02
C ALA A 595 -8.84 -2.05 -1.21
N HIS A 596 -7.71 -2.37 -1.85
CA HIS A 596 -6.41 -2.44 -1.17
C HIS A 596 -5.90 -1.07 -0.68
N ASN A 597 -6.43 0.02 -1.26
CA ASN A 597 -6.18 1.38 -0.81
C ASN A 597 -7.16 1.85 0.28
N SER A 598 -8.10 1.02 0.70
CA SER A 598 -9.13 1.41 1.67
C SER A 598 -8.53 1.66 3.06
N ILE A 599 -8.76 2.85 3.61
CA ILE A 599 -8.45 3.20 5.00
C ILE A 599 -9.75 3.49 5.76
N ASP A 600 -9.72 3.25 7.07
CA ASP A 600 -10.86 3.48 7.94
C ASP A 600 -10.53 4.48 9.05
N THR A 601 -10.93 5.73 8.85
CA THR A 601 -10.71 6.82 9.82
C THR A 601 -11.52 6.67 11.11
N ARG A 602 -12.33 5.60 11.25
CA ARG A 602 -13.22 5.34 12.40
C ARG A 602 -12.53 4.56 13.53
N PHE A 603 -11.34 3.99 13.29
CA PHE A 603 -10.51 3.37 14.33
C PHE A 603 -9.76 4.42 15.16
N ARG A 604 -10.49 5.41 15.69
CA ARG A 604 -9.98 6.24 16.79
C ARG A 604 -10.19 5.45 18.08
N GLY A 605 -9.14 5.29 18.87
CA GLY A 605 -9.07 4.69 20.21
C GLY A 605 -10.38 4.14 20.82
N SER A 606 -10.33 2.87 21.21
CA SER A 606 -11.42 1.99 21.71
C SER A 606 -12.17 1.29 20.56
N ARG A 607 -11.87 0.01 20.27
CA ARG A 607 -12.45 -1.16 20.97
C ARG A 607 -13.97 -0.97 21.13
N ASP A 608 -14.72 -1.72 20.31
CA ASP A 608 -16.17 -1.68 20.07
C ASP A 608 -16.65 -0.66 19.04
N ILE A 609 -17.18 -1.17 17.93
CA ILE A 609 -18.01 -0.43 16.97
C ILE A 609 -19.14 0.18 17.78
N SER A 610 -19.08 1.49 18.04
CA SER A 610 -20.19 2.19 18.64
C SER A 610 -21.41 2.02 17.73
N LEU A 611 -22.43 1.31 18.25
CA LEU A 611 -23.74 1.06 17.63
C LEU A 611 -24.55 2.36 17.34
N LEU A 612 -23.92 3.53 17.44
CA LEU A 612 -24.52 4.85 17.28
C LEU A 612 -24.10 5.56 15.97
N ASP A 613 -23.27 4.95 15.11
CA ASP A 613 -22.86 5.55 13.82
C ASP A 613 -23.97 5.47 12.76
N PRO A 614 -24.43 6.60 12.19
CA PRO A 614 -25.43 6.64 11.12
C PRO A 614 -25.06 5.82 9.86
N THR A 615 -23.78 5.64 9.55
CA THR A 615 -23.34 4.88 8.36
C THR A 615 -23.35 3.38 8.64
N ALA A 616 -22.82 2.95 9.80
CA ALA A 616 -22.99 1.59 10.30
C ALA A 616 -24.47 1.22 10.46
N LEU A 617 -25.31 2.13 10.97
CA LEU A 617 -26.77 1.98 11.06
C LEU A 617 -27.43 1.89 9.67
N LYS A 618 -27.00 2.70 8.69
CA LYS A 618 -27.49 2.61 7.30
C LYS A 618 -27.11 1.29 6.64
N LEU A 619 -25.88 0.81 6.84
CA LEU A 619 -25.39 -0.48 6.34
C LEU A 619 -26.08 -1.64 7.06
N GLN A 620 -26.26 -1.56 8.37
CA GLN A 620 -27.02 -2.52 9.18
C GLN A 620 -28.50 -2.52 8.77
N TYR A 621 -29.08 -1.37 8.46
CA TYR A 621 -30.44 -1.25 7.95
C TYR A 621 -30.58 -1.81 6.52
N ALA A 622 -29.61 -1.54 5.64
CA ALA A 622 -29.54 -2.14 4.31
C ALA A 622 -29.37 -3.68 4.40
N HIS A 623 -28.58 -4.15 5.37
CA HIS A 623 -28.43 -5.55 5.73
C HIS A 623 -29.74 -6.15 6.24
N GLN A 624 -30.40 -5.57 7.24
CA GLN A 624 -31.71 -6.03 7.70
C GLN A 624 -32.72 -6.08 6.54
N ARG A 625 -32.66 -5.14 5.59
CA ARG A 625 -33.46 -5.20 4.35
C ARG A 625 -33.05 -6.35 3.43
N ALA A 626 -31.76 -6.64 3.27
CA ALA A 626 -31.24 -7.75 2.46
C ALA A 626 -31.57 -9.12 3.09
N THR A 627 -31.35 -9.29 4.39
CA THR A 627 -31.70 -10.49 5.17
C THR A 627 -33.20 -10.74 5.14
N ARG A 628 -34.04 -9.72 5.38
CA ARG A 628 -35.51 -9.85 5.23
C ARG A 628 -35.93 -10.25 3.81
N ARG A 629 -35.18 -9.83 2.77
CA ARG A 629 -35.43 -10.26 1.38
C ARG A 629 -35.00 -11.71 1.16
N TRP A 630 -33.86 -12.11 1.71
CA TRP A 630 -33.35 -13.49 1.66
C TRP A 630 -34.27 -14.45 2.43
N GLU A 631 -34.65 -14.13 3.67
CA GLU A 631 -35.60 -14.89 4.49
C GLU A 631 -36.97 -15.00 3.81
N LYS A 632 -37.47 -13.92 3.17
CA LYS A 632 -38.71 -13.98 2.37
C LYS A 632 -38.59 -14.93 1.18
N ARG A 633 -37.42 -15.00 0.54
CA ARG A 633 -37.15 -15.89 -0.60
C ARG A 633 -36.95 -17.35 -0.17
N ASN A 634 -36.37 -17.57 1.01
CA ASN A 634 -36.02 -18.89 1.54
C ASN A 634 -37.04 -19.45 2.54
N LYS A 635 -38.15 -18.75 2.77
CA LYS A 635 -39.26 -19.17 3.64
C LYS A 635 -39.93 -20.50 3.25
N LYS A 636 -39.59 -21.07 2.09
CA LYS A 636 -40.01 -22.41 1.65
C LYS A 636 -38.96 -23.51 1.84
N LYS A 637 -37.72 -23.18 2.24
CA LYS A 637 -36.62 -24.16 2.43
C LYS A 637 -36.20 -24.35 3.89
N ILE A 638 -36.58 -23.45 4.80
CA ILE A 638 -36.23 -23.51 6.22
C ILE A 638 -37.49 -23.89 7.01
N SER A 639 -37.88 -25.15 6.90
CA SER A 639 -38.73 -25.79 7.89
C SER A 639 -38.09 -27.13 8.24
N LEU A 640 -36.95 -27.08 8.91
CA LEU A 640 -36.40 -28.15 9.74
C LEU A 640 -35.27 -27.57 10.60
N ASP A 641 -35.43 -27.80 11.90
CA ASP A 641 -34.47 -27.74 13.00
C ASP A 641 -34.04 -26.39 13.62
N THR A 642 -34.79 -26.07 14.68
CA THR A 642 -34.40 -25.72 16.07
C THR A 642 -33.42 -24.58 16.40
N ASP A 643 -34.01 -23.70 17.23
CA ASP A 643 -33.51 -23.15 18.50
C ASP A 643 -32.97 -21.71 18.58
N ASN A 644 -33.51 -21.05 19.61
CA ASN A 644 -33.33 -19.68 20.05
C ASN A 644 -31.88 -19.39 20.43
N ASP A 645 -31.06 -19.02 19.44
CA ASP A 645 -29.73 -18.49 19.70
C ASP A 645 -29.71 -16.96 19.47
N THR A 646 -29.81 -16.20 20.56
CA THR A 646 -29.65 -14.74 20.56
C THR A 646 -28.24 -14.28 20.14
N GLY A 647 -27.29 -15.21 19.96
CA GLY A 647 -25.98 -14.97 19.34
C GLY A 647 -25.93 -15.07 17.81
N ALA A 648 -26.98 -15.54 17.14
CA ALA A 648 -27.00 -15.68 15.68
C ALA A 648 -26.97 -14.33 14.93
N ALA A 649 -27.52 -13.28 15.53
CA ALA A 649 -27.52 -11.94 14.93
C ALA A 649 -26.12 -11.30 14.86
N SER A 650 -25.21 -11.65 15.79
CA SER A 650 -23.81 -11.18 15.82
C SER A 650 -22.94 -11.92 14.80
N ARG A 651 -23.24 -13.20 14.54
CA ARG A 651 -22.53 -14.04 13.55
C ARG A 651 -22.91 -13.74 12.09
N ALA A 652 -24.01 -13.02 11.84
CA ALA A 652 -24.50 -12.77 10.48
C ALA A 652 -23.62 -11.84 9.63
N TYR A 653 -22.70 -11.08 10.24
CA TYR A 653 -21.70 -10.24 9.55
C TYR A 653 -20.27 -10.52 10.02
N GLY A 654 -20.14 -11.49 10.92
CA GLY A 654 -18.85 -12.01 11.32
C GLY A 654 -18.33 -12.96 10.24
N ALA A 655 -17.20 -12.65 9.62
CA ALA A 655 -16.57 -13.55 8.65
C ALA A 655 -15.36 -14.22 9.28
N MET A 656 -15.14 -15.50 8.95
CA MET A 656 -13.83 -16.11 9.15
C MET A 656 -12.95 -15.66 7.98
N ALA A 657 -11.98 -14.79 8.26
CA ALA A 657 -11.00 -14.35 7.27
C ALA A 657 -9.70 -15.14 7.44
N MET A 658 -9.07 -15.52 6.33
CA MET A 658 -7.72 -16.08 6.37
C MET A 658 -6.71 -14.93 6.48
N VAL A 659 -6.17 -14.72 7.68
CA VAL A 659 -5.20 -13.66 7.99
C VAL A 659 -3.85 -14.31 8.25
N TYR A 660 -2.86 -14.07 7.39
CA TYR A 660 -1.54 -14.73 7.44
C TYR A 660 -1.63 -16.28 7.57
N GLY A 661 -2.55 -16.88 6.81
CA GLY A 661 -2.79 -18.33 6.83
C GLY A 661 -3.53 -18.85 8.07
N CYS A 662 -4.02 -17.96 8.94
CA CYS A 662 -4.77 -18.32 10.14
C CYS A 662 -6.26 -17.93 9.99
N PRO A 663 -7.22 -18.81 10.33
CA PRO A 663 -8.64 -18.46 10.33
C PRO A 663 -8.96 -17.56 11.54
N VAL A 664 -9.17 -16.27 11.28
CA VAL A 664 -9.50 -15.27 12.31
C VAL A 664 -10.93 -14.78 12.14
N PHE A 665 -11.72 -14.85 13.21
CA PHE A 665 -13.07 -14.30 13.21
C PHE A 665 -13.03 -12.77 13.25
N VAL A 666 -13.62 -12.14 12.23
CA VAL A 666 -13.76 -10.70 12.09
C VAL A 666 -15.21 -10.34 12.40
N PRO A 667 -15.54 -9.74 13.56
CA PRO A 667 -16.92 -9.51 14.00
C PRO A 667 -17.78 -8.67 13.06
N LEU A 668 -17.15 -7.80 12.25
CA LEU A 668 -17.81 -6.99 11.23
C LEU A 668 -16.96 -6.98 9.95
N TYR A 669 -17.26 -7.87 9.01
CA TYR A 669 -16.58 -7.89 7.71
C TYR A 669 -17.21 -6.93 6.72
N LEU A 670 -16.67 -5.71 6.62
CA LEU A 670 -17.11 -4.74 5.63
C LEU A 670 -16.49 -5.08 4.26
N PRO A 671 -17.28 -5.25 3.17
CA PRO A 671 -16.76 -5.56 1.83
C PRO A 671 -15.69 -4.59 1.29
N TYR A 672 -15.61 -3.38 1.86
CA TYR A 672 -14.65 -2.32 1.54
C TYR A 672 -13.96 -1.76 2.79
N GLY A 673 -13.98 -2.50 3.89
CA GLY A 673 -13.29 -2.13 5.12
C GLY A 673 -11.77 -2.21 4.99
N PRO A 674 -11.04 -1.74 6.01
CA PRO A 674 -9.60 -1.95 6.08
C PRO A 674 -9.33 -3.45 6.19
N ASP A 675 -8.23 -3.90 5.57
CA ASP A 675 -7.89 -5.31 5.56
C ASP A 675 -7.64 -5.82 6.98
N PRO A 676 -8.29 -6.90 7.43
CA PRO A 676 -8.09 -7.45 8.77
C PRO A 676 -6.65 -7.96 9.03
N SER A 677 -5.83 -8.07 7.98
CA SER A 677 -4.43 -8.46 8.00
C SER A 677 -3.47 -7.29 8.19
N ILE A 678 -3.96 -6.06 8.36
CA ILE A 678 -3.11 -4.89 8.65
C ILE A 678 -3.47 -4.33 10.03
N ASN A 679 -2.56 -4.52 10.97
CA ASN A 679 -2.62 -3.98 12.32
C ASN A 679 -1.50 -2.97 12.53
N CYS A 680 -1.87 -1.70 12.71
CA CYS A 680 -0.91 -0.60 12.78
C CYS A 680 0.09 -0.68 13.95
N GLU A 681 -0.22 -1.45 15.00
CA GLU A 681 0.70 -1.66 16.14
C GLU A 681 1.89 -2.56 15.77
N MET A 682 1.82 -3.30 14.66
CA MET A 682 2.86 -4.27 14.29
C MET A 682 4.09 -3.61 13.64
N TYR A 683 3.95 -2.37 13.16
CA TYR A 683 4.93 -1.74 12.27
C TYR A 683 5.59 -0.51 12.94
N SER A 684 6.78 -0.12 12.47
CA SER A 684 7.49 1.08 12.94
C SER A 684 6.81 2.40 12.57
N CYS A 685 5.93 2.35 11.58
CA CYS A 685 5.14 3.45 11.06
C CYS A 685 3.72 2.93 10.80
N ASN A 686 2.74 3.81 10.88
CA ASN A 686 1.35 3.43 10.68
C ASN A 686 1.07 3.20 9.18
N PRO A 687 0.88 1.95 8.71
CA PRO A 687 0.70 1.64 7.30
C PRO A 687 -0.64 2.17 6.75
N LEU A 688 -1.62 2.47 7.61
CA LEU A 688 -2.90 3.05 7.22
C LEU A 688 -2.88 4.59 7.25
N CYS A 689 -1.84 5.21 7.84
CA CYS A 689 -1.66 6.66 7.94
C CYS A 689 -2.91 7.39 8.45
N ILE A 690 -3.54 6.84 9.50
CA ILE A 690 -4.70 7.40 10.19
C ILE A 690 -4.38 7.55 11.68
N PRO A 691 -4.71 8.67 12.34
CA PRO A 691 -4.52 8.75 13.79
C PRO A 691 -5.31 7.64 14.50
N ILE A 692 -4.60 6.82 15.27
CA ILE A 692 -5.06 5.66 16.04
C ILE A 692 -5.48 6.10 17.46
N GLU A 693 -4.84 7.12 18.04
CA GLU A 693 -5.05 7.56 19.43
C GLU A 693 -5.49 9.03 19.57
N GLU A 694 -6.23 9.34 20.65
CA GLU A 694 -6.54 10.73 21.04
C GLU A 694 -5.24 11.46 21.41
N GLY A 695 -4.83 12.42 20.57
CA GLY A 695 -3.59 13.17 20.75
C GLY A 695 -2.50 12.84 19.72
N GLU A 696 -2.68 11.78 18.91
CA GLU A 696 -1.88 11.63 17.70
C GLU A 696 -2.17 12.80 16.76
N HIS A 697 -1.10 13.35 16.22
CA HIS A 697 -1.19 14.67 15.64
C HIS A 697 -1.98 14.62 14.34
N ALA A 698 -2.94 15.54 14.19
CA ALA A 698 -3.58 15.74 12.91
C ALA A 698 -2.53 16.19 11.89
N ASP A 699 -2.40 15.48 10.77
CA ASP A 699 -1.51 15.73 9.61
C ASP A 699 -1.69 17.11 8.95
N CYS A 700 -2.58 17.95 9.49
CA CYS A 700 -3.00 19.20 8.88
C CYS A 700 -2.30 20.40 9.51
N VAL A 701 -1.84 21.31 8.66
CA VAL A 701 -1.35 22.64 9.04
C VAL A 701 -2.55 23.62 9.08
N SER A 702 -2.87 24.16 10.25
CA SER A 702 -3.95 25.13 10.41
C SER A 702 -3.80 26.35 9.48
N GLY A 703 -4.92 26.82 8.94
CA GLY A 703 -4.95 27.91 7.94
C GLY A 703 -4.65 27.47 6.51
N THR A 704 -4.26 26.20 6.30
CA THR A 704 -4.17 25.60 4.95
C THR A 704 -5.43 24.81 4.57
N CYS A 705 -6.38 24.63 5.49
CA CYS A 705 -7.72 24.10 5.23
C CYS A 705 -8.42 24.91 4.15
N ALA A 706 -8.73 24.26 3.03
CA ALA A 706 -9.75 24.71 2.11
C ALA A 706 -11.05 24.03 2.53
N LEU A 707 -12.08 24.81 2.83
CA LEU A 707 -13.45 24.31 2.77
C LEU A 707 -13.67 23.96 1.30
N ASP A 708 -13.90 22.69 0.95
CA ASP A 708 -14.93 22.33 -0.02
C ASP A 708 -15.04 20.82 -0.24
N ALA A 709 -16.30 20.39 -0.21
CA ALA A 709 -16.76 19.16 -0.78
C ALA A 709 -16.45 19.12 -2.29
N VAL A 710 -16.00 17.95 -2.77
CA VAL A 710 -16.04 17.54 -4.18
C VAL A 710 -15.28 18.45 -5.16
N LEU A 711 -14.01 18.15 -5.41
CA LEU A 711 -13.36 18.46 -6.69
C LEU A 711 -12.49 17.28 -7.12
N GLY A 712 -12.79 16.71 -8.29
CA GLY A 712 -12.14 15.54 -8.90
C GLY A 712 -10.67 15.77 -9.27
N ALA A 713 -9.83 15.77 -8.25
CA ALA A 713 -8.42 15.49 -8.33
C ALA A 713 -8.13 14.32 -7.38
N CYS A 714 -7.39 13.33 -7.85
CA CYS A 714 -6.74 12.30 -7.04
C CYS A 714 -5.64 12.94 -6.17
N GLU A 715 -6.02 13.93 -5.35
CA GLU A 715 -5.25 14.52 -4.26
C GLU A 715 -6.02 14.23 -2.98
N ALA A 716 -6.06 12.95 -2.54
CA ALA A 716 -6.40 12.62 -1.16
C ALA A 716 -5.17 12.52 -0.25
N GLY A 717 -3.96 12.75 -0.80
CA GLY A 717 -2.69 12.82 -0.04
C GLY A 717 -2.56 13.99 0.95
N CYS A 718 -3.63 14.73 1.26
CA CYS A 718 -3.67 15.76 2.31
C CYS A 718 -4.99 15.76 3.12
N ASP A 719 -5.92 14.84 2.86
CA ASP A 719 -7.26 14.83 3.47
C ASP A 719 -7.50 13.59 4.36
N GLY A 720 -6.43 12.91 4.76
CA GLY A 720 -6.44 11.86 5.79
C GLY A 720 -6.55 12.45 7.20
N GLY A 721 -7.71 13.01 7.54
CA GLY A 721 -7.97 13.51 8.88
C GLY A 721 -9.29 14.26 8.95
N GLY A 722 -10.35 13.57 9.36
CA GLY A 722 -11.64 14.18 9.65
C GLY A 722 -11.47 15.32 10.66
N CYS A 723 -11.60 16.56 10.17
CA CYS A 723 -11.73 17.74 11.00
C CYS A 723 -13.12 17.69 11.65
N SER A 724 -13.22 17.09 12.84
CA SER A 724 -14.30 17.45 13.76
C SER A 724 -14.10 18.92 14.13
N SER A 725 -15.09 19.74 13.82
CA SER A 725 -15.10 21.18 14.11
C SER A 725 -14.77 21.43 15.57
N CYS A 726 -13.57 21.93 15.85
CA CYS A 726 -13.30 22.61 17.11
C CYS A 726 -14.03 23.96 17.07
N GLY A 727 -15.27 23.96 17.59
CA GLY A 727 -16.02 25.16 17.87
C GLY A 727 -15.16 26.11 18.71
N SER A 728 -14.96 27.32 18.21
CA SER A 728 -14.37 28.41 18.96
C SER A 728 -15.21 28.67 20.21
N GLY A 729 -14.69 28.26 21.37
CA GLY A 729 -15.16 28.70 22.67
C GLY A 729 -14.91 30.19 22.82
N GLY A 730 -15.92 31.00 22.51
CA GLY A 730 -15.99 32.40 22.88
C GLY A 730 -16.82 32.53 24.15
N CYS A 731 -16.17 32.65 25.29
CA CYS A 731 -16.80 33.06 26.54
C CYS A 731 -17.29 34.50 26.40
N GLY A 732 -18.60 34.72 26.53
CA GLY A 732 -19.22 36.03 26.67
C GLY A 732 -20.52 35.88 27.42
N GLY A 733 -20.48 36.11 28.73
CA GLY A 733 -21.65 36.00 29.61
C GLY A 733 -22.67 37.13 29.37
N GLY A 734 -23.93 36.86 29.72
CA GLY A 734 -24.95 37.90 29.81
C GLY A 734 -26.38 37.38 29.70
N GLY A 735 -26.95 36.98 30.84
CA GLY A 735 -28.32 37.30 31.27
C GLY A 735 -29.54 36.95 30.40
N GLY A 736 -30.39 36.09 30.95
CA GLY A 736 -31.80 36.45 31.18
C GLY A 736 -32.86 36.00 30.18
N GLY A 737 -33.72 35.09 30.63
CA GLY A 737 -35.17 35.30 30.56
C GLY A 737 -35.94 34.80 29.34
N GLY A 738 -36.64 33.67 29.53
CA GLY A 738 -38.09 33.59 29.32
C GLY A 738 -38.64 33.33 27.91
N GLY A 739 -39.62 32.42 27.84
CA GLY A 739 -40.80 32.63 26.99
C GLY A 739 -40.98 31.72 25.77
N CYS A 740 -41.67 30.61 25.99
CA CYS A 740 -42.88 30.14 25.29
C CYS A 740 -43.17 30.54 23.82
N GLY A 741 -43.65 29.53 23.06
CA GLY A 741 -44.51 29.65 21.87
C GLY A 741 -43.75 29.51 20.56
N GLY A 742 -44.09 28.65 19.60
CA GLY A 742 -45.37 28.06 19.25
C GLY A 742 -45.69 28.44 17.80
N GLY A 743 -45.95 27.44 16.96
CA GLY A 743 -46.74 27.61 15.73
C GLY A 743 -45.98 27.70 14.40
N GLY A 744 -46.13 26.65 13.59
CA GLY A 744 -46.90 26.76 12.35
C GLY A 744 -46.22 27.34 11.11
N GLY A 745 -45.82 26.44 10.21
CA GLY A 745 -46.48 26.26 8.91
C GLY A 745 -46.30 27.33 7.81
N GLY A 746 -45.98 26.83 6.61
CA GLY A 746 -46.61 27.33 5.40
C GLY A 746 -45.69 27.73 4.26
N CYS A 747 -45.74 26.88 3.23
CA CYS A 747 -45.45 27.13 1.81
C CYS A 747 -43.98 27.13 1.36
#